data_AF-A0A1X2I8S5-F1
#
_entry.id   AF-A0A1X2I8S5-F1
#
_cell.length_a   1.000
_cell.length_b   1.000
_cell.length_c   1.000
_cell.angle_alpha   90.00
_cell.angle_beta   90.00
_cell.angle_gamma   90.00
#
_symmetry.space_group_name_H-M   'P 1'
#
loop_
_entity.id
_entity.type
_entity.pdbx_description
1 polymer ?
#
loop_
_entity_poly.entity_id
_entity_poly.type
_entity_poly.pdbx_seq_one_letter_code
_entity_poly.pdbx_strand_id
1 'polypeptide(L)'
;MSQRVTSFILNCGPGMSKCLPGHEKPLIQEGVEIIMDSLGDKLLADRKTDKVNVIFSGTQETDNVLATQSPGQYNNITTISPIMQPDIGLLRHLSNVTSETGNAKADVMDALILAIHVLVEEYGRLRYSKQIVLITDAMDPIDWRDAADVKAMLQKENIKLVVIGSDFDADGIIKHEEEDPKISAIKDANQRNWKTLSDNVEGATMYSIQEAYESAKGMKTKEVKPTPSFRGFLNIGDPVKYSDRSLAIGIHMYPHMMEAKAPAMKKWSTLSDLALDGDQAGSSSSEPRKLSHGVEMIRKYRVKEDDTSKTDTPTPASSANLDTQEPQQDASDEVDERELEKVYPFGKTLVKITQEEEDYLQLKTSSGMWIYGFMSKSAVPRHYLLGRVYVIMADPKNKESAGMAIAALARSLYEKEAVALVRYVYRGNSEPKMGIISPFIDVDVDLLQFCQVPYAEDVRQFYFKSLDKITMKSGKVITEDHPLLPTPEMKQSMATYIKNMDLTSVDDHDHYVPEDSFNPLIWRTNTAIKTRALNEAAPIPEVHPKLLQNRTMLKELETRNADHVKEMISLFNVKKVEKQSLSKRGRGAAGKGESIADTSQMTSIDELVAGSDSKRAKTEDKGGDSTSSKTKQLSIGPADPVKDFLAMLADEQDLVTAAVTQMSALILQLMTTSFGDQHYDRIMTCLKVFREAAAKENEAGAFNQCLHQLKEMINPANPRSNRREFWQMLQKESLSLITKDEADDDEVALVTKDDAINFLKDTQQETQASKIQPDQSEDKDKMSTEDLLAMMD
;
A
#
# COMPACT_ATOMS: atom_id res chain seq x y z
N MET A 1 16.72 -27.75 -2.54
CA MET A 1 15.76 -28.56 -3.34
C MET A 1 14.33 -28.27 -2.88
N SER A 2 13.31 -28.58 -3.70
CA SER A 2 11.89 -28.26 -3.40
C SER A 2 11.15 -29.33 -2.57
N GLN A 3 11.75 -30.51 -2.43
CA GLN A 3 11.18 -31.64 -1.71
C GLN A 3 12.05 -31.90 -0.48
N ARG A 4 11.44 -31.93 0.70
CA ARG A 4 12.14 -32.05 1.98
C ARG A 4 11.45 -33.13 2.82
N VAL A 5 12.25 -33.98 3.44
CA VAL A 5 11.79 -34.93 4.45
C VAL A 5 12.58 -34.69 5.73
N THR A 6 11.88 -34.51 6.84
CA THR A 6 12.50 -34.23 8.14
C THR A 6 12.01 -35.21 9.19
N SER A 7 12.93 -35.95 9.80
CA SER A 7 12.63 -36.77 10.99
C SER A 7 13.03 -36.02 12.24
N PHE A 8 12.07 -35.74 13.12
CA PHE A 8 12.34 -35.19 14.44
C PHE A 8 12.49 -36.32 15.44
N ILE A 9 13.55 -36.27 16.24
CA ILE A 9 13.77 -37.17 17.37
C ILE A 9 13.79 -36.30 18.62
N LEU A 10 12.89 -36.55 19.56
CA LEU A 10 12.89 -35.92 20.87
C LEU A 10 13.27 -36.94 21.93
N ASN A 11 14.34 -36.67 22.67
CA ASN A 11 14.63 -37.38 23.91
C ASN A 11 13.58 -36.97 24.96
N CYS A 12 12.95 -37.98 25.55
CA CYS A 12 11.95 -37.88 26.61
C CYS A 12 12.46 -38.47 27.93
N GLY A 13 13.76 -38.78 28.02
CA GLY A 13 14.36 -39.34 29.24
C GLY A 13 14.28 -38.40 30.45
N PRO A 14 14.56 -38.92 31.67
CA PRO A 14 14.34 -38.18 32.92
C PRO A 14 15.05 -36.83 33.05
N GLY A 15 16.19 -36.64 32.39
CA GLY A 15 16.92 -35.36 32.43
C GLY A 15 16.22 -34.26 31.64
N MET A 16 15.47 -34.60 30.58
CA MET A 16 14.68 -33.67 29.78
C MET A 16 13.49 -33.08 30.54
N SER A 17 13.02 -33.74 31.60
CA SER A 17 11.95 -33.25 32.47
C SER A 17 12.43 -32.17 33.45
N LYS A 18 13.73 -31.91 33.55
CA LYS A 18 14.28 -30.87 34.42
C LYS A 18 14.19 -29.50 33.76
N CYS A 19 14.05 -28.47 34.60
CA CYS A 19 14.23 -27.08 34.21
C CYS A 19 15.67 -26.68 34.56
N LEU A 20 16.51 -26.43 33.55
CA LEU A 20 17.90 -26.02 33.75
C LEU A 20 18.00 -24.51 34.08
N PRO A 21 19.07 -24.05 34.75
CA PRO A 21 19.27 -22.62 35.00
C PRO A 21 19.28 -21.83 33.68
N GLY A 22 18.51 -20.74 33.60
CA GLY A 22 18.39 -19.94 32.37
C GLY A 22 17.23 -20.34 31.46
N HIS A 23 16.59 -21.49 31.71
CA HIS A 23 15.39 -21.94 31.00
C HIS A 23 14.12 -21.56 31.76
N GLU A 24 13.06 -21.17 31.03
CA GLU A 24 11.77 -20.82 31.63
C GLU A 24 10.91 -22.06 31.91
N LYS A 25 11.19 -23.16 31.19
CA LYS A 25 10.37 -24.38 31.15
C LYS A 25 11.28 -25.62 31.14
N PRO A 26 10.73 -26.82 31.43
CA PRO A 26 11.46 -28.06 31.23
C PRO A 26 11.96 -28.22 29.79
N LEU A 27 13.15 -28.79 29.61
CA LEU A 27 13.77 -28.96 28.29
C LEU A 27 12.89 -29.72 27.30
N ILE A 28 12.12 -30.70 27.78
CA ILE A 28 11.17 -31.44 26.96
C ILE A 28 10.08 -30.55 26.37
N GLN A 29 9.62 -29.56 27.13
CA GLN A 29 8.59 -28.62 26.68
C GLN A 29 9.17 -27.65 25.64
N GLU A 30 10.39 -27.15 25.85
CA GLU A 30 11.09 -26.34 24.86
C GLU A 30 11.36 -27.13 23.57
N GLY A 31 11.78 -28.40 23.70
CA GLY A 31 11.96 -29.32 22.57
C GLY A 31 10.67 -29.54 21.76
N VAL A 32 9.54 -29.75 22.44
CA VAL A 32 8.22 -29.83 21.76
C VAL A 32 7.87 -28.51 21.08
N GLU A 33 8.07 -27.37 21.74
CA GLU A 33 7.79 -26.04 21.15
C GLU A 33 8.64 -25.77 19.89
N ILE A 34 9.92 -26.19 19.87
CA ILE A 34 10.80 -26.13 18.69
C ILE A 34 10.23 -26.98 17.54
N ILE A 35 9.81 -28.22 17.83
CA ILE A 35 9.20 -29.10 16.82
C ILE A 35 7.88 -28.48 16.31
N MET A 36 7.01 -28.03 17.22
CA MET A 36 5.72 -27.45 16.88
C MET A 36 5.84 -26.18 16.03
N ASP A 37 6.82 -25.32 16.31
CA ASP A 37 7.06 -24.14 15.47
C ASP A 37 7.48 -24.53 14.04
N SER A 38 8.42 -25.47 13.91
CA SER A 38 8.86 -25.99 12.61
C SER A 38 7.71 -26.65 11.83
N LEU A 39 6.87 -27.42 12.52
CA LEU A 39 5.68 -28.04 11.92
C LEU A 39 4.63 -27.00 11.54
N GLY A 40 4.43 -25.96 12.37
CA GLY A 40 3.52 -24.86 12.09
C GLY A 40 3.91 -24.08 10.83
N ASP A 41 5.21 -23.83 10.63
CA ASP A 41 5.71 -23.19 9.40
C ASP A 41 5.46 -24.07 8.16
N LYS A 42 5.68 -25.38 8.27
CA LYS A 42 5.42 -26.33 7.18
C LYS A 42 3.92 -26.45 6.87
N LEU A 43 3.07 -26.39 7.88
CA LEU A 43 1.61 -26.40 7.74
C LEU A 43 1.12 -25.13 7.04
N LEU A 44 1.61 -23.95 7.45
CA LEU A 44 1.31 -22.68 6.78
C LEU A 44 1.81 -22.65 5.33
N ALA A 45 2.93 -23.33 5.03
CA ALA A 45 3.43 -23.45 3.67
C ALA A 45 2.58 -24.38 2.80
N ASP A 46 1.83 -25.30 3.40
CA ASP A 46 0.95 -26.30 2.77
C ASP A 46 1.59 -27.01 1.56
N ARG A 47 2.87 -27.35 1.69
CA ARG A 47 3.62 -28.03 0.63
C ARG A 47 3.43 -29.54 0.77
N LYS A 48 2.74 -30.15 -0.21
CA LYS A 48 2.62 -31.63 -0.32
C LYS A 48 3.97 -32.36 -0.33
N THR A 49 5.02 -31.66 -0.72
CA THR A 49 6.40 -32.14 -0.83
C THR A 49 7.20 -32.04 0.46
N ASP A 50 6.68 -31.38 1.49
CA ASP A 50 7.29 -31.34 2.81
C ASP A 50 6.71 -32.46 3.65
N LYS A 51 7.55 -33.44 3.97
CA LYS A 51 7.20 -34.64 4.72
C LYS A 51 7.90 -34.67 6.07
N VAL A 52 7.21 -35.14 7.09
CA VAL A 52 7.73 -35.20 8.45
C VAL A 52 7.29 -36.46 9.17
N ASN A 53 8.11 -36.91 10.10
CA ASN A 53 7.75 -37.84 11.16
C ASN A 53 8.35 -37.33 12.48
N VAL A 54 7.78 -37.79 13.58
CA VAL A 54 8.26 -37.49 14.94
C VAL A 54 8.44 -38.79 15.70
N ILE A 55 9.62 -38.95 16.29
CA ILE A 55 10.04 -40.12 17.06
C ILE A 55 10.39 -39.66 18.46
N PHE A 56 9.83 -40.32 19.48
CA PHE A 56 10.17 -40.09 20.88
C PHE A 56 11.05 -41.23 21.39
N SER A 57 12.14 -40.87 22.05
CA SER A 57 13.10 -41.79 22.66
C SER A 57 13.03 -41.65 24.18
N GLY A 58 12.81 -42.73 24.92
CA GLY A 58 12.59 -42.70 26.38
C GLY A 58 11.12 -42.82 26.78
N THR A 59 10.25 -43.34 25.91
CA THR A 59 8.83 -43.57 26.22
C THR A 59 8.64 -44.83 27.06
N GLN A 60 7.55 -44.91 27.85
CA GLN A 60 7.22 -46.13 28.60
C GLN A 60 6.90 -47.30 27.66
N GLU A 61 6.18 -46.99 26.58
CA GLU A 61 5.83 -47.93 25.53
C GLU A 61 6.91 -47.99 24.45
N THR A 62 6.89 -49.06 23.67
CA THR A 62 7.74 -49.24 22.49
C THR A 62 6.85 -49.47 21.29
N ASP A 63 6.86 -48.53 20.35
CA ASP A 63 6.14 -48.66 19.08
C ASP A 63 7.02 -48.15 17.94
N ASN A 64 7.80 -49.07 17.38
CA ASN A 64 8.62 -48.79 16.21
C ASN A 64 8.84 -50.05 15.36
N VAL A 65 9.13 -49.80 14.07
CA VAL A 65 9.26 -50.85 13.05
C VAL A 65 10.44 -51.78 13.36
N LEU A 66 11.56 -51.25 13.89
CA LEU A 66 12.76 -52.05 14.17
C LEU A 66 12.61 -52.95 15.41
N ALA A 67 11.93 -52.51 16.46
CA ALA A 67 11.61 -53.33 17.63
C ALA A 67 10.71 -54.52 17.26
N THR A 68 9.84 -54.35 16.26
CA THR A 68 8.99 -55.44 15.73
C THR A 68 9.83 -56.47 14.95
N GLN A 69 10.83 -56.02 14.20
CA GLN A 69 11.72 -56.87 13.41
C GLN A 69 12.79 -57.57 14.28
N SER A 70 13.27 -56.91 15.32
CA SER A 70 14.33 -57.36 16.21
C SER A 70 13.87 -57.31 17.68
N PRO A 71 13.16 -58.35 18.15
CA PRO A 71 12.61 -58.37 19.51
C PRO A 71 13.68 -58.19 20.58
N GLY A 72 13.48 -57.20 21.46
CA GLY A 72 14.39 -56.88 22.57
C GLY A 72 15.44 -55.79 22.28
N GLN A 73 15.50 -55.27 21.06
CA GLN A 73 16.27 -54.06 20.69
C GLN A 73 15.33 -52.89 20.39
N TYR A 74 15.86 -51.65 20.33
CA TYR A 74 15.08 -50.44 20.05
C TYR A 74 13.90 -50.23 21.02
N ASN A 75 14.09 -50.62 22.29
CA ASN A 75 13.07 -50.49 23.34
C ASN A 75 12.89 -49.02 23.75
N ASN A 76 11.71 -48.70 24.26
CA ASN A 76 11.37 -47.39 24.81
C ASN A 76 11.46 -46.27 23.75
N ILE A 77 11.24 -46.62 22.47
CA ILE A 77 11.20 -45.70 21.34
C ILE A 77 9.84 -45.85 20.65
N THR A 78 9.15 -44.73 20.47
CA THR A 78 7.81 -44.66 19.87
C THR A 78 7.78 -43.71 18.68
N THR A 79 7.22 -44.17 17.56
CA THR A 79 6.99 -43.34 16.37
C THR A 79 5.61 -42.70 16.45
N ILE A 80 5.57 -41.39 16.76
CA ILE A 80 4.32 -40.64 16.98
C ILE A 80 3.53 -40.42 15.69
N SER A 81 4.23 -40.30 14.56
CA SER A 81 3.61 -40.18 13.25
C SER A 81 4.47 -40.86 12.18
N PRO A 82 3.87 -41.53 11.19
CA PRO A 82 4.59 -42.00 10.01
C PRO A 82 5.05 -40.81 9.16
N ILE A 83 5.93 -41.04 8.19
CA ILE A 83 6.37 -39.95 7.30
C ILE A 83 5.20 -39.48 6.43
N MET A 84 4.64 -38.32 6.76
CA MET A 84 3.51 -37.74 6.04
C MET A 84 3.59 -36.22 5.94
N GLN A 85 2.64 -35.62 5.21
CA GLN A 85 2.52 -34.15 5.25
C GLN A 85 2.03 -33.76 6.65
N PRO A 86 2.63 -32.75 7.31
CA PRO A 86 2.19 -32.34 8.64
C PRO A 86 0.74 -31.87 8.59
N ASP A 87 -0.04 -32.28 9.59
CA ASP A 87 -1.43 -31.88 9.76
C ASP A 87 -1.67 -31.27 11.15
N ILE A 88 -2.88 -30.74 11.35
CA ILE A 88 -3.28 -30.15 12.63
C ILE A 88 -3.38 -31.24 13.71
N GLY A 89 -3.68 -32.49 13.33
CA GLY A 89 -3.76 -33.63 14.24
C GLY A 89 -2.45 -33.88 14.96
N LEU A 90 -1.33 -33.91 14.22
CA LEU A 90 0.01 -34.05 14.78
C LEU A 90 0.35 -32.91 15.75
N LEU A 91 0.03 -31.67 15.40
CA LEU A 91 0.27 -30.51 16.28
C LEU A 91 -0.52 -30.61 17.59
N ARG A 92 -1.80 -31.00 17.53
CA ARG A 92 -2.64 -31.21 18.73
C ARG A 92 -2.16 -32.39 19.57
N HIS A 93 -1.66 -33.45 18.92
CA HIS A 93 -1.08 -34.57 19.62
C HIS A 93 0.17 -34.13 20.40
N LEU A 94 1.11 -33.44 19.74
CA LEU A 94 2.33 -32.94 20.38
C LEU A 94 2.05 -31.96 21.54
N SER A 95 1.02 -31.11 21.42
CA SER A 95 0.65 -30.21 22.52
C SER A 95 0.13 -30.94 23.76
N ASN A 96 -0.42 -32.14 23.61
CA ASN A 96 -0.96 -32.94 24.71
C ASN A 96 0.09 -33.86 25.34
N VAL A 97 1.05 -34.36 24.56
CA VAL A 97 2.05 -35.34 25.03
C VAL A 97 3.02 -34.75 26.07
N THR A 98 3.17 -33.43 26.15
CA THR A 98 3.94 -32.76 27.22
C THR A 98 3.44 -33.09 28.63
N SER A 99 2.24 -33.65 28.79
CA SER A 99 1.66 -34.05 30.08
C SER A 99 1.92 -35.52 30.47
N GLU A 100 2.36 -36.38 29.53
CA GLU A 100 2.38 -37.86 29.68
C GLU A 100 3.77 -38.49 29.48
N THR A 101 4.83 -37.68 29.41
CA THR A 101 6.15 -38.16 29.01
C THR A 101 6.81 -39.06 30.07
N GLY A 102 7.36 -40.18 29.59
CA GLY A 102 7.80 -41.30 30.42
C GLY A 102 9.19 -41.12 31.02
N ASN A 103 9.37 -41.54 32.27
CA ASN A 103 10.67 -41.58 32.95
C ASN A 103 11.57 -42.76 32.51
N ALA A 104 11.36 -43.30 31.31
CA ALA A 104 12.11 -44.47 30.84
C ALA A 104 13.39 -44.03 30.14
N LYS A 105 14.43 -44.86 30.24
CA LYS A 105 15.71 -44.63 29.55
C LYS A 105 15.71 -45.42 28.24
N ALA A 106 16.12 -44.78 27.16
CA ALA A 106 16.31 -45.40 25.87
C ALA A 106 17.65 -44.95 25.28
N ASP A 107 18.24 -45.77 24.42
CA ASP A 107 19.42 -45.34 23.68
C ASP A 107 19.01 -44.39 22.55
N VAL A 108 19.53 -43.17 22.59
CA VAL A 108 19.26 -42.16 21.56
C VAL A 108 19.89 -42.53 20.21
N MET A 109 20.95 -43.33 20.19
CA MET A 109 21.53 -43.84 18.95
C MET A 109 20.60 -44.84 18.26
N ASP A 110 19.87 -45.67 19.02
CA ASP A 110 18.83 -46.55 18.47
C ASP A 110 17.73 -45.75 17.78
N ALA A 111 17.33 -44.61 18.37
CA ALA A 111 16.35 -43.71 17.76
C ALA A 111 16.89 -43.05 16.47
N LEU A 112 18.18 -42.73 16.43
CA LEU A 112 18.83 -42.21 15.22
C LEU A 112 18.90 -43.27 14.11
N ILE A 113 19.25 -44.51 14.46
CA ILE A 113 19.25 -45.65 13.53
C ILE A 113 17.85 -45.89 12.97
N LEU A 114 16.82 -45.85 13.83
CA LEU A 114 15.42 -45.92 13.41
C LEU A 114 15.06 -44.80 12.41
N ALA A 115 15.41 -43.56 12.72
CA ALA A 115 15.14 -42.44 11.81
C ALA A 115 15.84 -42.60 10.45
N ILE A 116 17.10 -43.04 10.43
CA ILE A 116 17.82 -43.34 9.18
C ILE A 116 17.13 -44.48 8.42
N HIS A 117 16.74 -45.55 9.11
CA HIS A 117 16.07 -46.70 8.48
C HIS A 117 14.79 -46.27 7.75
N VAL A 118 13.89 -45.56 8.44
CA VAL A 118 12.62 -45.10 7.86
C VAL A 118 12.86 -44.14 6.68
N LEU A 119 13.83 -43.22 6.81
CA LEU A 119 14.17 -42.29 5.73
C LEU A 119 14.74 -42.99 4.49
N VAL A 120 15.59 -44.00 4.68
CA VAL A 120 16.24 -44.72 3.58
C VAL A 120 15.27 -45.69 2.90
N GLU A 121 14.42 -46.37 3.67
CA GLU A 121 13.42 -47.29 3.14
C GLU A 121 12.43 -46.57 2.21
N GLU A 122 11.86 -45.45 2.66
CA GLU A 122 10.83 -44.73 1.89
C GLU A 122 11.42 -43.74 0.87
N TYR A 123 12.53 -43.06 1.19
CA TYR A 123 13.08 -41.95 0.41
C TYR A 123 14.52 -42.14 -0.07
N GLY A 124 15.14 -43.30 0.16
CA GLY A 124 16.52 -43.58 -0.29
C GLY A 124 16.72 -43.37 -1.80
N ARG A 125 15.75 -43.80 -2.60
CA ARG A 125 15.78 -43.71 -4.08
C ARG A 125 15.20 -42.40 -4.64
N LEU A 126 14.55 -41.59 -3.79
CA LEU A 126 13.86 -40.37 -4.20
C LEU A 126 14.76 -39.14 -4.05
N ARG A 127 14.58 -38.14 -4.91
CA ARG A 127 15.35 -36.88 -4.87
C ARG A 127 14.80 -35.91 -3.83
N TYR A 128 14.87 -36.30 -2.55
CA TYR A 128 14.49 -35.48 -1.41
C TYR A 128 15.71 -34.96 -0.67
N SER A 129 15.61 -33.73 -0.15
CA SER A 129 16.54 -33.26 0.89
C SER A 129 16.15 -33.95 2.19
N LYS A 130 17.02 -34.82 2.72
CA LYS A 130 16.78 -35.60 3.93
C LYS A 130 17.43 -34.90 5.11
N GLN A 131 16.70 -34.76 6.21
CA GLN A 131 17.21 -34.14 7.44
C GLN A 131 16.71 -34.90 8.66
N ILE A 132 17.57 -35.06 9.65
CA ILE A 132 17.23 -35.54 10.99
C ILE A 132 17.50 -34.40 11.97
N VAL A 133 16.55 -34.11 12.84
CA VAL A 133 16.70 -33.14 13.94
C VAL A 133 16.57 -33.91 15.24
N LEU A 134 17.67 -34.02 15.98
CA LEU A 134 17.73 -34.68 17.29
C LEU A 134 17.73 -33.62 18.39
N ILE A 135 16.81 -33.74 19.35
CA ILE A 135 16.75 -32.89 20.55
C ILE A 135 17.04 -33.76 21.76
N THR A 136 18.08 -33.44 22.53
CA THR A 136 18.52 -34.27 23.68
C THR A 136 19.22 -33.47 24.77
N ASP A 137 19.22 -33.97 26.00
CA ASP A 137 20.05 -33.45 27.10
C ASP A 137 21.44 -34.10 27.15
N ALA A 138 21.66 -35.14 26.34
CA ALA A 138 22.85 -35.97 26.29
C ALA A 138 23.27 -36.60 27.64
N MET A 139 22.37 -36.69 28.62
CA MET A 139 22.70 -37.13 30.00
C MET A 139 22.67 -38.65 30.19
N ASP A 140 21.93 -39.36 29.34
CA ASP A 140 21.83 -40.82 29.43
C ASP A 140 23.01 -41.52 28.71
N PRO A 141 23.45 -42.70 29.18
CA PRO A 141 24.46 -43.49 28.48
C PRO A 141 24.00 -43.86 27.06
N ILE A 142 24.88 -43.66 26.09
CA ILE A 142 24.66 -43.95 24.67
C ILE A 142 25.63 -45.04 24.22
N ASP A 143 25.17 -46.01 23.43
CA ASP A 143 26.02 -46.98 22.77
C ASP A 143 26.63 -46.41 21.48
N TRP A 144 27.94 -46.21 21.50
CA TRP A 144 28.69 -45.62 20.39
C TRP A 144 29.33 -46.66 19.46
N ARG A 145 29.08 -47.96 19.66
CA ARG A 145 29.70 -49.03 18.85
C ARG A 145 29.39 -48.91 17.36
N ASP A 146 28.18 -48.49 17.03
CA ASP A 146 27.70 -48.37 15.63
C ASP A 146 27.92 -46.98 15.02
N ALA A 147 28.60 -46.06 15.72
CA ALA A 147 28.75 -44.67 15.29
C ALA A 147 29.45 -44.53 13.93
N ALA A 148 30.43 -45.39 13.63
CA ALA A 148 31.14 -45.39 12.35
C ALA A 148 30.21 -45.76 11.18
N ASP A 149 29.35 -46.76 11.37
CA ASP A 149 28.40 -47.21 10.36
C ASP A 149 27.26 -46.20 10.18
N VAL A 150 26.74 -45.63 11.27
CA VAL A 150 25.76 -44.53 11.24
C VAL A 150 26.31 -43.34 10.44
N LYS A 151 27.56 -42.95 10.68
CA LYS A 151 28.22 -41.88 9.94
C LYS A 151 28.33 -42.17 8.44
N ALA A 152 28.76 -43.39 8.09
CA ALA A 152 28.85 -43.81 6.70
C ALA A 152 27.48 -43.79 6.00
N MET A 153 26.42 -44.17 6.71
CA MET A 153 25.04 -44.14 6.19
C MET A 153 24.53 -42.71 5.98
N LEU A 154 24.78 -41.80 6.93
CA LEU A 154 24.43 -40.38 6.80
C LEU A 154 25.09 -39.75 5.55
N GLN A 155 26.37 -40.04 5.33
CA GLN A 155 27.12 -39.54 4.17
C GLN A 155 26.64 -40.16 2.86
N LYS A 156 26.49 -41.49 2.82
CA LYS A 156 26.06 -42.23 1.62
C LYS A 156 24.69 -41.76 1.13
N GLU A 157 23.77 -41.53 2.05
CA GLU A 157 22.38 -41.18 1.74
C GLU A 157 22.13 -39.67 1.69
N ASN A 158 23.17 -38.86 1.92
CA ASN A 158 23.15 -37.40 2.01
C ASN A 158 22.05 -36.88 2.97
N ILE A 159 22.09 -37.39 4.21
CA ILE A 159 21.16 -37.02 5.29
C ILE A 159 21.85 -35.97 6.17
N LYS A 160 21.26 -34.77 6.23
CA LYS A 160 21.71 -33.70 7.13
C LYS A 160 21.31 -34.02 8.57
N LEU A 161 22.28 -34.04 9.50
CA LEU A 161 22.03 -34.21 10.93
C LEU A 161 22.08 -32.85 11.65
N VAL A 162 21.02 -32.51 12.37
CA VAL A 162 20.96 -31.35 13.26
C VAL A 162 20.82 -31.85 14.69
N VAL A 163 21.80 -31.56 15.55
CA VAL A 163 21.76 -31.96 16.96
C VAL A 163 21.53 -30.73 17.82
N ILE A 164 20.43 -30.73 18.56
CA ILE A 164 20.02 -29.68 19.50
C ILE A 164 20.21 -30.25 20.89
N GLY A 165 21.24 -29.79 21.59
CA GLY A 165 21.60 -30.32 22.90
C GLY A 165 21.44 -29.32 24.02
N SER A 166 21.18 -29.77 25.26
CA SER A 166 21.36 -28.91 26.43
C SER A 166 22.85 -28.64 26.65
N ASP A 167 23.22 -27.37 26.73
CA ASP A 167 24.60 -26.91 26.89
C ASP A 167 25.54 -27.40 25.77
N PHE A 168 25.03 -27.45 24.54
CA PHE A 168 25.85 -27.69 23.35
C PHE A 168 26.31 -26.34 22.83
N ASP A 169 27.51 -25.94 23.22
CA ASP A 169 28.01 -24.63 22.85
C ASP A 169 28.53 -24.63 21.41
N ALA A 170 28.12 -23.65 20.60
CA ALA A 170 28.84 -23.32 19.37
C ALA A 170 30.22 -22.67 19.68
N ASP A 171 30.29 -21.87 20.77
CA ASP A 171 31.45 -21.03 21.14
C ASP A 171 31.88 -21.10 22.64
N GLY A 172 31.39 -22.06 23.43
CA GLY A 172 31.95 -22.40 24.75
C GLY A 172 31.49 -21.59 25.99
N ILE A 173 30.29 -20.99 26.02
CA ILE A 173 29.99 -19.93 27.00
C ILE A 173 29.17 -20.38 28.24
N ILE A 174 28.42 -21.49 28.23
CA ILE A 174 27.66 -21.89 29.43
C ILE A 174 27.73 -23.40 29.65
N LYS A 175 28.68 -23.83 30.47
CA LYS A 175 28.69 -25.20 31.03
C LYS A 175 27.95 -25.19 32.37
N HIS A 176 26.78 -25.80 32.43
CA HIS A 176 26.20 -26.16 33.71
C HIS A 176 26.88 -27.43 34.22
N GLU A 177 27.61 -27.29 35.34
CA GLU A 177 28.15 -28.45 36.06
C GLU A 177 26.98 -29.19 36.72
N GLU A 178 26.75 -30.44 36.31
CA GLU A 178 25.78 -31.31 36.97
C GLU A 178 26.27 -31.64 38.40
N GLU A 179 25.34 -31.70 39.36
CA GLU A 179 25.66 -32.06 40.76
C GLU A 179 26.26 -33.46 40.88
N ASP A 180 25.90 -34.38 39.96
CA ASP A 180 26.48 -35.72 39.90
C ASP A 180 27.66 -35.77 38.91
N PRO A 181 28.91 -35.98 39.40
CA PRO A 181 30.10 -36.02 38.55
C PRO A 181 30.07 -37.16 37.52
N LYS A 182 29.30 -38.23 37.75
CA LYS A 182 29.14 -39.32 36.76
C LYS A 182 28.29 -38.89 35.58
N ILE A 183 27.19 -38.17 35.84
CA ILE A 183 26.29 -37.66 34.79
C ILE A 183 27.03 -36.60 33.98
N SER A 184 27.77 -35.70 34.66
CA SER A 184 28.63 -34.72 33.99
C SER A 184 29.65 -35.39 33.05
N ALA A 185 30.35 -36.44 33.50
CA ALA A 185 31.31 -37.16 32.67
C ALA A 185 30.67 -37.87 31.46
N ILE A 186 29.46 -38.42 31.62
CA ILE A 186 28.69 -39.04 30.52
C ILE A 186 28.27 -37.98 29.50
N LYS A 187 27.71 -36.86 29.96
CA LYS A 187 27.29 -35.73 29.11
C LYS A 187 28.47 -35.20 28.29
N ASP A 188 29.60 -34.96 28.93
CA ASP A 188 30.85 -34.55 28.28
C ASP A 188 31.32 -35.53 27.20
N ALA A 189 31.28 -36.83 27.48
CA ALA A 189 31.66 -37.86 26.52
C ALA A 189 30.69 -37.90 25.33
N ASN A 190 29.38 -37.85 25.61
CA ASN A 190 28.34 -37.85 24.59
C ASN A 190 28.43 -36.60 23.70
N GLN A 191 28.67 -35.41 24.27
CA GLN A 191 28.88 -34.18 23.50
C GLN A 191 30.06 -34.30 22.53
N ARG A 192 31.21 -34.80 22.98
CA ARG A 192 32.40 -35.02 22.12
C ARG A 192 32.11 -36.03 21.02
N ASN A 193 31.37 -37.09 21.33
CA ASN A 193 31.03 -38.12 20.37
C ASN A 193 30.01 -37.62 19.32
N TRP A 194 29.00 -36.84 19.72
CA TRP A 194 28.07 -36.16 18.79
C TRP A 194 28.81 -35.21 17.85
N LYS A 195 29.79 -34.46 18.37
CA LYS A 195 30.66 -33.60 17.56
C LYS A 195 31.45 -34.43 16.54
N THR A 196 32.09 -35.51 17.00
CA THR A 196 32.86 -36.42 16.13
C THR A 196 32.01 -37.11 15.05
N LEU A 197 30.76 -37.44 15.38
CA LEU A 197 29.80 -38.01 14.44
C LEU A 197 29.39 -36.98 13.38
N SER A 198 29.15 -35.74 13.81
CA SER A 198 28.74 -34.62 12.94
C SER A 198 29.88 -34.11 12.06
N ASP A 199 31.14 -34.21 12.51
CA ASP A 199 32.32 -33.81 11.75
C ASP A 199 32.37 -34.54 10.40
N ASN A 200 32.62 -33.81 9.31
CA ASN A 200 32.67 -34.34 7.94
C ASN A 200 31.35 -34.93 7.40
N VAL A 201 30.21 -34.72 8.07
CA VAL A 201 28.88 -34.96 7.48
C VAL A 201 28.41 -33.65 6.84
N GLU A 202 28.13 -33.68 5.54
CA GLU A 202 27.78 -32.47 4.78
C GLU A 202 26.52 -31.79 5.36
N GLY A 203 26.68 -30.53 5.76
CA GLY A 203 25.58 -29.71 6.29
C GLY A 203 25.14 -30.05 7.71
N ALA A 204 25.83 -30.96 8.42
CA ALA A 204 25.53 -31.24 9.83
C ALA A 204 25.82 -30.03 10.72
N THR A 205 24.94 -29.78 11.70
CA THR A 205 25.02 -28.59 12.57
C THR A 205 24.63 -28.94 14.00
N MET A 206 25.27 -28.31 14.97
CA MET A 206 24.94 -28.46 16.39
C MET A 206 24.51 -27.11 16.96
N TYR A 207 23.47 -27.12 17.78
CA TYR A 207 22.91 -25.93 18.42
C TYR A 207 22.64 -26.22 19.89
N SER A 208 22.67 -25.18 20.72
CA SER A 208 22.10 -25.28 22.06
C SER A 208 20.57 -25.27 21.98
N ILE A 209 19.91 -25.93 22.94
CA ILE A 209 18.44 -25.89 23.02
C ILE A 209 17.92 -24.46 23.24
N GLN A 210 18.65 -23.63 23.98
CA GLN A 210 18.31 -22.22 24.19
C GLN A 210 18.36 -21.43 22.88
N GLU A 211 19.44 -21.55 22.11
CA GLU A 211 19.58 -20.90 20.80
C GLU A 211 18.48 -21.34 19.82
N ALA A 212 18.19 -22.65 19.78
CA ALA A 212 17.14 -23.20 18.95
C ALA A 212 15.74 -22.70 19.38
N TYR A 213 15.51 -22.57 20.69
CA TYR A 213 14.26 -22.08 21.26
C TYR A 213 14.04 -20.58 21.01
N GLU A 214 15.08 -19.77 21.18
CA GLU A 214 15.07 -18.35 20.83
C GLU A 214 14.85 -18.14 19.32
N SER A 215 15.51 -18.95 18.49
CA SER A 215 15.30 -18.96 17.04
C SER A 215 13.85 -19.34 16.68
N ALA A 216 13.24 -20.30 17.39
CA ALA A 216 11.84 -20.68 17.22
C ALA A 216 10.86 -19.56 17.62
N LYS A 217 11.16 -18.78 18.67
CA LYS A 217 10.40 -17.57 19.03
C LYS A 217 10.65 -16.39 18.08
N GLY A 218 11.80 -16.40 17.40
CA GLY A 218 12.23 -15.37 16.47
C GLY A 218 11.36 -15.25 15.22
N MET A 219 11.47 -14.10 14.55
CA MET A 219 10.83 -13.89 13.26
C MET A 219 11.66 -14.52 12.15
N LYS A 220 11.02 -15.37 11.33
CA LYS A 220 11.68 -16.11 10.26
C LYS A 220 11.26 -15.59 8.90
N THR A 221 12.22 -15.50 7.98
CA THR A 221 11.94 -15.26 6.57
C THR A 221 11.49 -16.56 5.92
N LYS A 222 10.50 -16.46 5.03
CA LYS A 222 10.04 -17.62 4.27
C LYS A 222 11.10 -18.01 3.25
N GLU A 223 11.63 -19.21 3.36
CA GLU A 223 12.49 -19.76 2.32
C GLU A 223 11.71 -20.06 1.03
N VAL A 224 12.13 -19.41 -0.06
CA VAL A 224 11.56 -19.59 -1.39
C VAL A 224 12.65 -20.08 -2.33
N LYS A 225 12.35 -21.11 -3.13
CA LYS A 225 13.24 -21.55 -4.20
C LYS A 225 13.26 -20.48 -5.31
N PRO A 226 14.42 -19.90 -5.64
CA PRO A 226 14.50 -18.93 -6.72
C PRO A 226 14.06 -19.56 -8.04
N THR A 227 13.13 -18.91 -8.73
CA THR A 227 12.66 -19.33 -10.05
C THR A 227 12.98 -18.20 -11.03
N PRO A 228 13.69 -18.49 -12.14
CA PRO A 228 14.01 -17.45 -13.10
C PRO A 228 12.69 -16.95 -13.72
N SER A 229 12.50 -15.64 -13.67
CA SER A 229 11.42 -14.99 -14.40
C SER A 229 11.67 -15.08 -15.89
N PHE A 230 12.91 -14.86 -16.34
CA PHE A 230 13.25 -14.90 -17.75
C PHE A 230 14.51 -15.75 -18.00
N ARG A 231 14.53 -16.43 -19.15
CA ARG A 231 15.68 -17.19 -19.66
C ARG A 231 15.86 -16.80 -21.12
N GLY A 232 17.03 -16.31 -21.48
CA GLY A 232 17.28 -15.89 -22.85
C GLY A 232 18.62 -15.18 -22.98
N PHE A 233 18.70 -14.21 -23.88
CA PHE A 233 19.95 -13.52 -24.19
C PHE A 233 19.84 -12.02 -23.87
N LEU A 234 20.92 -11.49 -23.30
CA LEU A 234 21.22 -10.07 -23.26
C LEU A 234 22.09 -9.74 -24.48
N ASN A 235 21.53 -8.96 -25.40
CA ASN A 235 22.14 -8.66 -26.68
C ASN A 235 22.72 -7.24 -26.69
N ILE A 236 23.95 -7.13 -27.19
CA ILE A 236 24.58 -5.89 -27.60
C ILE A 236 24.63 -5.92 -29.13
N GLY A 237 23.83 -5.07 -29.77
CA GLY A 237 23.58 -5.15 -31.21
C GLY A 237 22.48 -6.16 -31.58
N ASP A 238 22.42 -6.53 -32.87
CA ASP A 238 21.46 -7.48 -33.41
C ASP A 238 22.22 -8.74 -33.90
N PRO A 239 22.27 -9.82 -33.09
CA PRO A 239 23.02 -11.01 -33.45
C PRO A 239 22.44 -11.78 -34.63
N VAL A 240 21.18 -11.54 -35.00
CA VAL A 240 20.55 -12.19 -36.15
C VAL A 240 20.99 -11.49 -37.45
N LYS A 241 21.04 -10.16 -37.46
CA LYS A 241 21.43 -9.38 -38.65
C LYS A 241 22.94 -9.18 -38.77
N TYR A 242 23.64 -9.01 -37.65
CA TYR A 242 25.06 -8.61 -37.60
C TYR A 242 25.85 -9.52 -36.65
N SER A 243 25.96 -10.80 -37.01
CA SER A 243 26.61 -11.83 -36.19
C SER A 243 28.11 -11.60 -35.91
N ASP A 244 28.80 -10.83 -36.76
CA ASP A 244 30.23 -10.52 -36.65
C ASP A 244 30.54 -9.35 -35.70
N ARG A 245 29.54 -8.50 -35.39
CA ARG A 245 29.70 -7.27 -34.58
C ARG A 245 28.77 -7.19 -33.38
N SER A 246 27.96 -8.22 -33.15
CA SER A 246 27.00 -8.27 -32.05
C SER A 246 27.41 -9.33 -31.05
N LEU A 247 27.04 -9.11 -29.78
CA LEU A 247 27.30 -10.04 -28.69
C LEU A 247 25.97 -10.49 -28.08
N ALA A 248 25.81 -11.80 -27.87
CA ALA A 248 24.67 -12.38 -27.18
C ALA A 248 25.15 -13.11 -25.92
N ILE A 249 24.78 -12.61 -24.75
CA ILE A 249 25.16 -13.18 -23.45
C ILE A 249 23.99 -14.00 -22.93
N GLY A 250 24.19 -15.29 -22.68
CA GLY A 250 23.16 -16.16 -22.10
C GLY A 250 22.88 -15.78 -20.64
N ILE A 251 21.63 -15.41 -20.33
CA ILE A 251 21.23 -14.91 -19.02
C ILE A 251 19.98 -15.59 -18.47
N HIS A 252 19.93 -15.70 -17.15
CA HIS A 252 18.73 -15.97 -16.37
C HIS A 252 18.45 -14.78 -15.45
N MET A 253 17.21 -14.29 -15.46
CA MET A 253 16.79 -13.17 -14.64
C MET A 253 15.91 -13.65 -13.49
N TYR A 254 16.24 -13.29 -12.25
CA TYR A 254 15.55 -13.71 -11.02
C TYR A 254 15.01 -12.49 -10.29
N PRO A 255 13.80 -12.55 -9.70
CA PRO A 255 13.32 -11.48 -8.83
C PRO A 255 14.28 -11.31 -7.65
N HIS A 256 14.77 -10.10 -7.42
CA HIS A 256 15.61 -9.79 -6.26
C HIS A 256 14.75 -9.49 -5.03
N MET A 257 13.68 -8.71 -5.23
CA MET A 257 12.70 -8.38 -4.19
C MET A 257 11.30 -8.75 -4.66
N MET A 258 10.47 -9.21 -3.73
CA MET A 258 9.06 -9.52 -3.97
C MET A 258 8.22 -9.16 -2.75
N GLU A 259 7.04 -8.60 -3.00
CA GLU A 259 6.05 -8.35 -1.95
C GLU A 259 5.62 -9.67 -1.31
N ALA A 260 5.86 -9.81 -0.01
CA ALA A 260 5.32 -10.90 0.79
C ALA A 260 3.84 -10.62 1.08
N LYS A 261 2.97 -11.59 0.80
CA LYS A 261 1.52 -11.51 1.03
C LYS A 261 1.08 -12.47 2.13
N ALA A 262 0.12 -12.03 2.93
CA ALA A 262 -0.55 -12.92 3.88
C ALA A 262 -1.30 -14.05 3.14
N PRO A 263 -1.60 -15.18 3.80
CA PRO A 263 -2.39 -16.26 3.22
C PRO A 263 -3.73 -15.77 2.68
N ALA A 264 -4.15 -16.32 1.53
CA ALA A 264 -5.42 -15.95 0.92
C ALA A 264 -6.60 -16.46 1.78
N MET A 265 -7.55 -15.57 2.07
CA MET A 265 -8.78 -15.93 2.79
C MET A 265 -9.85 -16.42 1.82
N LYS A 266 -10.47 -17.56 2.12
CA LYS A 266 -11.65 -18.06 1.39
C LYS A 266 -12.91 -17.68 2.15
N LYS A 267 -14.00 -17.41 1.41
CA LYS A 267 -15.31 -17.18 2.02
C LYS A 267 -15.86 -18.51 2.53
N TRP A 268 -16.30 -18.52 3.77
CA TRP A 268 -16.89 -19.67 4.45
C TRP A 268 -18.26 -19.29 4.99
N SER A 269 -19.25 -20.16 4.81
CA SER A 269 -20.60 -19.93 5.32
C SER A 269 -20.80 -20.65 6.65
N THR A 270 -21.28 -19.92 7.66
CA THR A 270 -21.70 -20.47 8.96
C THR A 270 -23.10 -21.10 8.91
N LEU A 271 -23.86 -20.90 7.83
CA LEU A 271 -25.20 -21.48 7.67
C LEU A 271 -25.15 -23.01 7.58
N SER A 272 -24.04 -23.57 7.10
CA SER A 272 -23.82 -25.01 7.04
C SER A 272 -23.66 -25.63 8.43
N ASP A 273 -23.07 -24.90 9.39
CA ASP A 273 -22.93 -25.35 10.79
C ASP A 273 -24.30 -25.38 11.49
N LEU A 274 -25.12 -24.34 11.26
CA LEU A 274 -26.48 -24.25 11.78
C LEU A 274 -27.43 -25.32 11.22
N ALA A 275 -27.18 -25.79 9.99
CA ALA A 275 -27.98 -26.84 9.36
C ALA A 275 -27.68 -28.24 9.93
N LEU A 276 -26.48 -28.46 10.50
CA LEU A 276 -26.11 -29.74 11.12
C LEU A 276 -26.69 -29.90 12.54
N ASP A 277 -26.88 -28.80 13.27
CA ASP A 277 -27.51 -28.80 14.60
C ASP A 277 -29.06 -28.85 14.54
N GLY A 278 -29.66 -28.65 13.38
CA GLY A 278 -31.12 -28.55 13.19
C GLY A 278 -31.85 -29.87 12.86
N ASP A 279 -31.16 -30.91 12.42
CA ASP A 279 -31.78 -32.16 11.94
C ASP A 279 -31.85 -33.27 13.01
N GLN A 280 -32.59 -32.97 14.09
CA GLN A 280 -33.34 -34.01 14.83
C GLN A 280 -34.85 -33.81 14.64
N ALA A 281 -35.34 -33.68 13.41
CA ALA A 281 -36.76 -33.82 13.13
C ALA A 281 -37.05 -34.10 11.64
N GLY A 282 -36.89 -35.37 11.24
CA GLY A 282 -37.76 -36.02 10.26
C GLY A 282 -37.75 -35.51 8.82
N SER A 283 -36.97 -36.17 7.95
CA SER A 283 -37.36 -36.37 6.54
C SER A 283 -36.56 -37.51 5.91
N SER A 284 -37.27 -38.55 5.50
CA SER A 284 -36.75 -39.69 4.76
C SER A 284 -36.66 -39.35 3.26
N SER A 285 -35.48 -38.95 2.79
CA SER A 285 -35.09 -39.10 1.38
C SER A 285 -33.57 -39.13 1.23
N SER A 286 -33.15 -39.82 0.17
CA SER A 286 -31.83 -40.36 -0.14
C SER A 286 -30.66 -39.37 -0.14
N GLU A 287 -29.54 -39.85 0.44
CA GLU A 287 -28.18 -39.28 0.49
C GLU A 287 -28.02 -37.96 1.26
N PRO A 288 -27.25 -37.93 2.36
CA PRO A 288 -26.92 -36.69 3.03
C PRO A 288 -26.10 -35.83 2.07
N ARG A 289 -26.67 -34.72 1.59
CA ARG A 289 -25.90 -33.66 0.94
C ARG A 289 -24.84 -33.21 1.95
N LYS A 290 -23.58 -33.61 1.74
CA LYS A 290 -22.44 -32.98 2.40
C LYS A 290 -22.47 -31.51 1.98
N LEU A 291 -23.09 -30.67 2.80
CA LEU A 291 -23.07 -29.22 2.59
C LEU A 291 -21.60 -28.81 2.65
N SER A 292 -21.01 -28.48 1.51
CA SER A 292 -19.71 -27.86 1.49
C SER A 292 -19.87 -26.46 2.07
N HIS A 293 -19.16 -26.14 3.13
CA HIS A 293 -19.13 -24.80 3.69
C HIS A 293 -18.52 -23.74 2.73
N GLY A 294 -17.98 -24.17 1.59
CA GLY A 294 -17.41 -23.31 0.55
C GLY A 294 -18.49 -22.54 -0.21
N VAL A 295 -18.28 -21.24 -0.38
CA VAL A 295 -19.15 -20.36 -1.16
C VAL A 295 -18.73 -20.38 -2.63
N GLU A 296 -19.64 -20.69 -3.54
CA GLU A 296 -19.44 -20.59 -4.99
C GLU A 296 -19.94 -19.23 -5.51
N MET A 297 -19.13 -18.56 -6.34
CA MET A 297 -19.47 -17.26 -6.92
C MET A 297 -20.01 -17.47 -8.33
N ILE A 298 -21.30 -17.19 -8.55
CA ILE A 298 -21.95 -17.24 -9.86
C ILE A 298 -22.04 -15.82 -10.43
N ARG A 299 -21.54 -15.62 -11.65
CA ARG A 299 -21.70 -14.36 -12.40
C ARG A 299 -22.89 -14.46 -13.35
N LYS A 300 -23.72 -13.43 -13.37
CA LYS A 300 -24.87 -13.29 -14.28
C LYS A 300 -24.81 -11.92 -14.94
N TYR A 301 -25.12 -11.88 -16.22
CA TYR A 301 -25.09 -10.65 -17.03
C TYR A 301 -26.54 -10.21 -17.29
N ARG A 302 -26.77 -8.90 -17.21
CA ARG A 302 -28.06 -8.28 -17.57
C ARG A 302 -27.81 -7.04 -18.38
N VAL A 303 -28.69 -6.77 -19.34
CA VAL A 303 -28.67 -5.51 -20.09
C VAL A 303 -29.04 -4.39 -19.13
N LYS A 304 -28.22 -3.34 -19.09
CA LYS A 304 -28.55 -2.13 -18.35
C LYS A 304 -29.51 -1.32 -19.22
N GLU A 305 -30.79 -1.25 -18.86
CA GLU A 305 -31.74 -0.36 -19.54
C GLU A 305 -31.31 1.10 -19.33
N ASP A 306 -31.29 1.87 -20.43
CA ASP A 306 -31.11 3.33 -20.36
C ASP A 306 -32.39 3.95 -19.78
N ASP A 307 -32.25 4.69 -18.68
CA ASP A 307 -33.34 5.32 -17.91
C ASP A 307 -33.99 6.52 -18.65
N THR A 308 -34.04 6.49 -19.98
CA THR A 308 -34.55 7.57 -20.85
C THR A 308 -35.99 7.35 -21.33
N SER A 309 -36.64 6.23 -20.98
CA SER A 309 -38.03 5.93 -21.36
C SER A 309 -38.98 5.71 -20.17
N LYS A 310 -38.86 6.51 -19.10
CA LYS A 310 -40.00 6.70 -18.18
C LYS A 310 -40.94 7.75 -18.76
N THR A 311 -41.90 7.29 -19.55
CA THR A 311 -43.14 8.05 -19.76
C THR A 311 -43.95 8.02 -18.47
N ASP A 312 -44.20 9.20 -17.92
CA ASP A 312 -45.10 9.43 -16.78
C ASP A 312 -46.53 8.97 -17.11
N THR A 313 -46.85 7.72 -16.78
CA THR A 313 -48.23 7.30 -16.58
C THR A 313 -48.36 6.72 -15.17
N PRO A 314 -48.97 7.46 -14.21
CA PRO A 314 -49.22 6.93 -12.88
C PRO A 314 -50.34 5.91 -12.97
N THR A 315 -49.99 4.63 -12.81
CA THR A 315 -50.99 3.58 -12.58
C THR A 315 -51.30 3.52 -11.08
N PRO A 316 -52.57 3.44 -10.64
CA PRO A 316 -52.90 3.56 -9.23
C PRO A 316 -52.40 2.35 -8.44
N ALA A 317 -51.79 2.64 -7.28
CA ALA A 317 -51.39 1.64 -6.31
C ALA A 317 -52.61 0.85 -5.80
N SER A 318 -52.72 -0.42 -6.19
CA SER A 318 -53.53 -1.40 -5.45
C SER A 318 -52.64 -2.05 -4.40
N SER A 319 -52.92 -1.72 -3.15
CA SER A 319 -52.47 -2.40 -1.94
C SER A 319 -52.71 -3.92 -2.00
N ALA A 320 -51.65 -4.71 -1.90
CA ALA A 320 -51.74 -6.13 -1.57
C ALA A 320 -50.49 -6.61 -0.80
N ASN A 321 -50.67 -6.76 0.51
CA ASN A 321 -50.10 -7.75 1.43
C ASN A 321 -48.66 -8.27 1.23
N LEU A 322 -47.84 -8.02 2.26
CA LEU A 322 -46.78 -8.92 2.70
C LEU A 322 -47.41 -10.29 3.02
N ASP A 323 -47.17 -11.28 2.17
CA ASP A 323 -46.82 -12.64 2.61
C ASP A 323 -46.49 -13.51 1.38
N THR A 324 -45.34 -14.16 1.46
CA THR A 324 -45.04 -15.43 0.78
C THR A 324 -45.34 -15.48 -0.73
N GLN A 325 -44.54 -14.75 -1.52
CA GLN A 325 -44.31 -15.15 -2.91
C GLN A 325 -42.80 -15.22 -3.13
N GLU A 326 -42.34 -16.42 -3.53
CA GLU A 326 -41.04 -16.61 -4.15
C GLU A 326 -40.83 -15.51 -5.20
N PRO A 327 -39.62 -14.95 -5.34
CA PRO A 327 -39.37 -14.02 -6.43
C PRO A 327 -39.64 -14.77 -7.74
N GLN A 328 -40.76 -14.47 -8.40
CA GLN A 328 -40.95 -14.86 -9.78
C GLN A 328 -39.73 -14.35 -10.54
N GLN A 329 -38.89 -15.29 -10.98
CA GLN A 329 -37.77 -15.01 -11.85
C GLN A 329 -38.35 -14.45 -13.15
N ASP A 330 -38.31 -13.14 -13.31
CA ASP A 330 -38.24 -12.54 -14.64
C ASP A 330 -36.90 -12.99 -15.25
N ALA A 331 -36.94 -14.16 -15.88
CA ALA A 331 -35.86 -14.78 -16.61
C ALA A 331 -35.63 -14.10 -17.98
N SER A 332 -36.26 -12.95 -18.24
CA SER A 332 -36.27 -12.30 -19.56
C SER A 332 -35.03 -11.47 -19.87
N ASP A 333 -34.24 -11.10 -18.86
CA ASP A 333 -33.16 -10.10 -19.04
C ASP A 333 -31.75 -10.65 -18.74
N GLU A 334 -31.63 -11.95 -18.42
CA GLU A 334 -30.33 -12.60 -18.22
C GLU A 334 -29.73 -12.97 -19.58
N VAL A 335 -28.54 -12.42 -19.88
CA VAL A 335 -27.81 -12.64 -21.13
C VAL A 335 -26.74 -13.71 -20.92
N ASP A 336 -26.61 -14.65 -21.87
CA ASP A 336 -25.54 -15.64 -21.87
C ASP A 336 -24.19 -14.95 -22.19
N GLU A 337 -23.12 -15.34 -21.50
CA GLU A 337 -21.75 -14.84 -21.75
C GLU A 337 -21.33 -15.03 -23.21
N ARG A 338 -21.85 -16.06 -23.90
CA ARG A 338 -21.54 -16.34 -25.32
C ARG A 338 -22.12 -15.32 -26.29
N GLU A 339 -23.15 -14.57 -25.88
CA GLU A 339 -23.76 -13.52 -26.67
C GLU A 339 -23.05 -12.17 -26.48
N LEU A 340 -22.11 -12.09 -25.52
CA LEU A 340 -21.35 -10.88 -25.25
C LEU A 340 -20.20 -10.72 -26.25
N GLU A 341 -20.12 -9.54 -26.84
CA GLU A 341 -19.01 -9.17 -27.72
C GLU A 341 -18.10 -8.13 -27.05
N LYS A 342 -16.79 -8.31 -27.23
CA LYS A 342 -15.79 -7.36 -26.71
C LYS A 342 -15.79 -6.10 -27.58
N VAL A 343 -15.95 -4.95 -26.94
CA VAL A 343 -15.86 -3.63 -27.58
C VAL A 343 -14.83 -2.77 -26.87
N TYR A 344 -14.14 -1.93 -27.64
CA TYR A 344 -13.12 -1.02 -27.13
C TYR A 344 -13.63 0.42 -27.22
N PRO A 345 -13.53 1.20 -26.13
CA PRO A 345 -13.85 2.61 -26.18
C PRO A 345 -12.77 3.38 -26.94
N PHE A 346 -13.16 4.10 -27.99
CA PHE A 346 -12.32 5.08 -28.68
C PHE A 346 -12.97 6.46 -28.55
N GLY A 347 -12.59 7.18 -27.50
CA GLY A 347 -13.30 8.39 -27.07
C GLY A 347 -14.72 8.07 -26.63
N LYS A 348 -15.72 8.65 -27.31
CA LYS A 348 -17.15 8.38 -27.05
C LYS A 348 -17.71 7.22 -27.86
N THR A 349 -16.98 6.74 -28.86
CA THR A 349 -17.44 5.70 -29.78
C THR A 349 -16.99 4.33 -29.27
N LEU A 350 -17.88 3.36 -29.27
CA LEU A 350 -17.53 1.96 -29.03
C LEU A 350 -17.17 1.32 -30.36
N VAL A 351 -15.93 0.84 -30.48
CA VAL A 351 -15.43 0.15 -31.67
C VAL A 351 -15.36 -1.34 -31.38
N LYS A 352 -16.08 -2.12 -32.18
CA LYS A 352 -15.97 -3.57 -32.17
C LYS A 352 -14.72 -3.98 -32.94
N ILE A 353 -13.88 -4.79 -32.29
CA ILE A 353 -12.70 -5.41 -32.92
C ILE A 353 -12.86 -6.90 -32.74
N THR A 354 -12.88 -7.64 -33.84
CA THR A 354 -12.96 -9.11 -33.82
C THR A 354 -11.66 -9.72 -33.32
N GLN A 355 -11.70 -10.96 -32.83
CA GLN A 355 -10.50 -11.67 -32.38
C GLN A 355 -9.46 -11.81 -33.50
N GLU A 356 -9.89 -12.00 -34.75
CA GLU A 356 -9.02 -12.11 -35.93
C GLU A 356 -8.28 -10.79 -36.21
N GLU A 357 -8.99 -9.66 -36.11
CA GLU A 357 -8.39 -8.33 -36.23
C GLU A 357 -7.42 -8.05 -35.10
N GLU A 358 -7.76 -8.43 -33.85
CA GLU A 358 -6.87 -8.28 -32.69
C GLU A 358 -5.56 -9.05 -32.88
N ASP A 359 -5.62 -10.29 -33.37
CA ASP A 359 -4.46 -11.13 -33.63
C ASP A 359 -3.59 -10.62 -34.80
N TYR A 360 -4.22 -10.02 -35.82
CA TYR A 360 -3.55 -9.40 -36.96
C TYR A 360 -2.85 -8.09 -36.57
N LEU A 361 -3.52 -7.24 -35.78
CA LEU A 361 -3.01 -5.94 -35.33
C LEU A 361 -1.97 -6.06 -34.21
N GLN A 362 -1.87 -7.23 -33.56
CA GLN A 362 -0.91 -7.47 -32.49
C GLN A 362 0.54 -7.28 -32.97
N LEU A 363 1.29 -6.42 -32.27
CA LEU A 363 2.72 -6.23 -32.50
C LEU A 363 3.48 -7.56 -32.32
N LYS A 364 4.10 -8.04 -33.39
CA LYS A 364 4.93 -9.26 -33.33
C LYS A 364 6.28 -8.95 -32.70
N THR A 365 6.64 -9.72 -31.66
CA THR A 365 7.89 -9.52 -30.90
C THR A 365 8.62 -10.84 -30.67
N SER A 366 9.95 -10.78 -30.61
CA SER A 366 10.79 -11.89 -30.15
C SER A 366 11.17 -11.71 -28.69
N SER A 367 11.25 -12.81 -27.94
CA SER A 367 11.71 -12.84 -26.56
C SER A 367 13.22 -12.52 -26.49
N GLY A 368 13.64 -11.69 -25.55
CA GLY A 368 15.04 -11.25 -25.44
C GLY A 368 15.22 -9.93 -24.70
N MET A 369 16.48 -9.57 -24.43
CA MET A 369 16.88 -8.26 -23.95
C MET A 369 17.88 -7.64 -24.92
N TRP A 370 17.72 -6.36 -25.25
CA TRP A 370 18.60 -5.62 -26.16
C TRP A 370 19.02 -4.31 -25.54
N ILE A 371 20.33 -4.07 -25.47
CA ILE A 371 20.90 -2.79 -25.04
C ILE A 371 20.79 -1.80 -26.20
N TYR A 372 20.09 -0.68 -25.95
CA TYR A 372 20.02 0.44 -26.88
C TYR A 372 21.19 1.39 -26.72
N GLY A 373 21.66 1.58 -25.50
CA GLY A 373 22.76 2.49 -25.22
C GLY A 373 23.06 2.60 -23.74
N PHE A 374 24.07 3.40 -23.45
CA PHE A 374 24.53 3.69 -22.10
C PHE A 374 24.28 5.15 -21.77
N MET A 375 23.95 5.43 -20.52
CA MET A 375 23.70 6.77 -20.01
C MET A 375 24.32 6.93 -18.63
N SER A 376 24.59 8.17 -18.23
CA SER A 376 25.02 8.46 -16.86
C SER A 376 23.96 7.98 -15.86
N LYS A 377 24.40 7.41 -14.74
CA LYS A 377 23.53 7.03 -13.62
C LYS A 377 22.71 8.22 -13.11
N SER A 378 23.27 9.44 -13.14
CA SER A 378 22.58 10.66 -12.75
C SER A 378 21.45 11.07 -13.71
N ALA A 379 21.45 10.56 -14.95
CA ALA A 379 20.40 10.83 -15.93
C ALA A 379 19.13 10.01 -15.68
N VAL A 380 19.15 9.04 -14.75
CA VAL A 380 18.00 8.21 -14.38
C VAL A 380 17.60 8.52 -12.93
N PRO A 381 16.62 9.41 -12.72
CA PRO A 381 16.11 9.69 -11.39
C PRO A 381 15.52 8.44 -10.73
N ARG A 382 15.69 8.31 -9.41
CA ARG A 382 15.17 7.16 -8.64
C ARG A 382 13.67 6.91 -8.84
N HIS A 383 12.88 7.97 -8.99
CA HIS A 383 11.44 7.92 -9.16
C HIS A 383 10.98 7.43 -10.55
N TYR A 384 11.91 7.22 -11.51
CA TYR A 384 11.61 6.55 -12.78
C TYR A 384 11.70 5.03 -12.67
N LEU A 385 12.19 4.47 -11.57
CA LEU A 385 12.31 3.01 -11.43
C LEU A 385 10.95 2.43 -11.04
N LEU A 386 10.38 1.64 -11.94
CA LEU A 386 9.06 1.00 -11.79
C LEU A 386 9.18 -0.50 -11.53
N GLY A 387 8.12 -1.04 -10.93
CA GLY A 387 7.94 -2.47 -10.74
C GLY A 387 8.94 -3.06 -9.75
N ARG A 388 9.21 -4.37 -9.90
CA ARG A 388 10.14 -5.10 -9.04
C ARG A 388 11.55 -5.09 -9.63
N VAL A 389 12.54 -5.16 -8.76
CA VAL A 389 13.95 -5.30 -9.13
C VAL A 389 14.26 -6.76 -9.43
N TYR A 390 15.02 -6.99 -10.49
CA TYR A 390 15.51 -8.33 -10.84
C TYR A 390 17.04 -8.35 -10.84
N VAL A 391 17.64 -9.47 -10.48
CA VAL A 391 19.06 -9.75 -10.69
C VAL A 391 19.22 -10.61 -11.94
N ILE A 392 20.19 -10.25 -12.77
CA ILE A 392 20.58 -10.97 -13.97
C ILE A 392 21.82 -11.78 -13.65
N MET A 393 21.74 -13.09 -13.88
CA MET A 393 22.83 -14.05 -13.68
C MET A 393 23.14 -14.77 -14.99
N ALA A 394 24.33 -15.37 -15.07
CA ALA A 394 24.74 -16.19 -16.21
C ALA A 394 23.83 -17.41 -16.40
N ASP A 395 23.58 -17.80 -17.65
CA ASP A 395 22.95 -19.08 -17.95
C ASP A 395 23.78 -20.22 -17.35
N PRO A 396 23.20 -21.09 -16.48
CA PRO A 396 23.88 -22.24 -15.91
C PRO A 396 24.55 -23.16 -16.92
N LYS A 397 24.05 -23.20 -18.18
CA LYS A 397 24.66 -24.01 -19.25
C LYS A 397 25.99 -23.43 -19.75
N ASN A 398 26.21 -22.13 -19.61
CA ASN A 398 27.41 -21.44 -20.09
C ASN A 398 27.95 -20.48 -19.01
N LYS A 399 28.09 -21.01 -17.78
CA LYS A 399 28.34 -20.23 -16.57
C LYS A 399 29.63 -19.41 -16.64
N GLU A 400 30.72 -19.97 -17.16
CA GLU A 400 32.03 -19.29 -17.20
C GLU A 400 32.04 -18.09 -18.14
N SER A 401 31.76 -18.32 -19.43
CA SER A 401 31.87 -17.24 -20.43
C SER A 401 30.80 -16.16 -20.23
N ALA A 402 29.56 -16.54 -19.93
CA ALA A 402 28.49 -15.57 -19.66
C ALA A 402 28.71 -14.87 -18.31
N GLY A 403 29.20 -15.58 -17.28
CA GLY A 403 29.52 -14.99 -15.99
C GLY A 403 30.62 -13.94 -16.10
N MET A 404 31.69 -14.24 -16.83
CA MET A 404 32.77 -13.29 -17.09
C MET A 404 32.26 -12.05 -17.85
N ALA A 405 31.40 -12.23 -18.86
CA ALA A 405 30.82 -11.11 -19.61
C ALA A 405 29.93 -10.22 -18.75
N ILE A 406 29.09 -10.81 -17.88
CA ILE A 406 28.23 -10.07 -16.93
C ILE A 406 29.09 -9.29 -15.94
N ALA A 407 30.10 -9.94 -15.32
CA ALA A 407 30.98 -9.30 -14.35
C ALA A 407 31.78 -8.14 -14.97
N ALA A 408 32.31 -8.34 -16.18
CA ALA A 408 33.01 -7.29 -16.91
C ALA A 408 32.10 -6.10 -17.23
N LEU A 409 30.85 -6.36 -17.64
CA LEU A 409 29.87 -5.31 -17.89
C LEU A 409 29.47 -4.59 -16.60
N ALA A 410 29.22 -5.31 -15.51
CA ALA A 410 28.87 -4.75 -14.22
C ALA A 410 29.97 -3.82 -13.68
N ARG A 411 31.22 -4.27 -13.66
CA ARG A 411 32.35 -3.44 -13.23
C ARG A 411 32.55 -2.22 -14.14
N SER A 412 32.42 -2.40 -15.45
CA SER A 412 32.52 -1.28 -16.40
C SER A 412 31.43 -0.22 -16.19
N LEU A 413 30.19 -0.64 -15.89
CA LEU A 413 29.10 0.28 -15.56
C LEU A 413 29.35 0.99 -14.23
N TYR A 414 29.89 0.28 -13.24
CA TYR A 414 30.24 0.85 -11.93
C TYR A 414 31.33 1.91 -12.05
N GLU A 415 32.46 1.58 -12.68
CA GLU A 415 33.60 2.48 -12.87
C GLU A 415 33.26 3.74 -13.66
N LYS A 416 32.35 3.63 -14.63
CA LYS A 416 31.91 4.75 -15.47
C LYS A 416 30.71 5.52 -14.93
N GLU A 417 30.21 5.17 -13.74
CA GLU A 417 28.96 5.68 -13.19
C GLU A 417 27.82 5.68 -14.21
N ALA A 418 27.72 4.59 -14.98
CA ALA A 418 26.81 4.46 -16.10
C ALA A 418 25.77 3.36 -15.87
N VAL A 419 24.67 3.44 -16.61
CA VAL A 419 23.63 2.43 -16.67
C VAL A 419 23.26 2.16 -18.13
N ALA A 420 22.73 0.98 -18.43
CA ALA A 420 22.34 0.59 -19.79
C ALA A 420 20.83 0.64 -19.98
N LEU A 421 20.36 1.36 -21.00
CA LEU A 421 18.95 1.35 -21.41
C LEU A 421 18.68 0.12 -22.26
N VAL A 422 17.67 -0.65 -21.88
CA VAL A 422 17.32 -1.91 -22.53
C VAL A 422 15.86 -1.99 -22.94
N ARG A 423 15.63 -2.65 -24.08
CA ARG A 423 14.33 -3.23 -24.43
C ARG A 423 14.30 -4.67 -23.95
N TYR A 424 13.24 -5.04 -23.23
CA TYR A 424 13.02 -6.35 -22.67
C TYR A 424 11.69 -6.92 -23.13
N VAL A 425 11.70 -8.16 -23.63
CA VAL A 425 10.49 -8.90 -24.02
C VAL A 425 10.50 -10.25 -23.30
N TYR A 426 9.51 -10.45 -22.43
CA TYR A 426 9.40 -11.66 -21.62
C TYR A 426 9.21 -12.92 -22.47
N ARG A 427 8.24 -12.91 -23.37
CA ARG A 427 7.89 -14.05 -24.25
C ARG A 427 7.62 -13.53 -25.66
N GLY A 428 7.80 -14.37 -26.68
CA GLY A 428 7.43 -14.00 -28.05
C GLY A 428 5.98 -13.49 -28.11
N ASN A 429 5.77 -12.41 -28.86
CA ASN A 429 4.52 -11.65 -28.99
C ASN A 429 4.00 -11.01 -27.69
N SER A 430 4.79 -10.98 -26.60
CA SER A 430 4.46 -10.15 -25.45
C SER A 430 4.84 -8.70 -25.70
N GLU A 431 4.17 -7.79 -25.00
CA GLU A 431 4.50 -6.37 -25.01
C GLU A 431 5.98 -6.15 -24.63
N PRO A 432 6.70 -5.32 -25.39
CA PRO A 432 8.03 -4.90 -24.98
C PRO A 432 7.94 -4.02 -23.73
N LYS A 433 8.98 -4.08 -22.91
CA LYS A 433 9.19 -3.25 -21.73
C LYS A 433 10.50 -2.51 -21.86
N MET A 434 10.51 -1.26 -21.43
CA MET A 434 11.76 -0.50 -21.27
C MET A 434 12.29 -0.71 -19.86
N GLY A 435 13.60 -0.82 -19.73
CA GLY A 435 14.23 -0.91 -18.43
C GLY A 435 15.66 -0.40 -18.44
N ILE A 436 16.20 -0.30 -17.25
CA ILE A 436 17.58 0.08 -17.00
C ILE A 436 18.28 -1.12 -16.39
N ILE A 437 19.48 -1.41 -16.91
CA ILE A 437 20.44 -2.30 -16.30
C ILE A 437 21.46 -1.47 -15.52
N SER A 438 21.59 -1.73 -14.22
CA SER A 438 22.57 -1.11 -13.33
C SER A 438 23.53 -2.16 -12.75
N PRO A 439 24.74 -1.78 -12.35
CA PRO A 439 25.67 -2.70 -11.70
C PRO A 439 25.17 -3.09 -10.31
N PHE A 440 25.37 -4.36 -9.93
CA PHE A 440 25.16 -4.88 -8.57
C PHE A 440 26.44 -5.60 -8.14
N ILE A 441 27.19 -4.95 -7.26
CA ILE A 441 28.48 -5.43 -6.76
C ILE A 441 28.34 -5.73 -5.29
N ASP A 442 28.69 -6.95 -4.91
CA ASP A 442 28.68 -7.46 -3.54
C ASP A 442 29.97 -8.25 -3.28
N VAL A 443 30.24 -8.66 -2.04
CA VAL A 443 31.54 -9.23 -1.58
C VAL A 443 32.02 -10.38 -2.47
N ASP A 444 31.10 -11.25 -2.91
CA ASP A 444 31.43 -12.46 -3.66
C ASP A 444 30.92 -12.45 -5.11
N VAL A 445 30.20 -11.40 -5.54
CA VAL A 445 29.51 -11.41 -6.83
C VAL A 445 29.49 -10.04 -7.53
N ASP A 446 29.79 -10.05 -8.84
CA ASP A 446 29.55 -8.93 -9.75
C ASP A 446 28.41 -9.31 -10.71
N LEU A 447 27.23 -8.73 -10.50
CA LEU A 447 26.04 -9.02 -11.29
C LEU A 447 25.42 -7.73 -11.84
N LEU A 448 24.31 -7.90 -12.56
CA LEU A 448 23.54 -6.80 -13.11
C LEU A 448 22.14 -6.83 -12.50
N GLN A 449 21.56 -5.64 -12.27
CA GLN A 449 20.19 -5.47 -11.84
C GLN A 449 19.36 -4.88 -12.98
N PHE A 450 18.12 -5.35 -13.14
CA PHE A 450 17.15 -4.80 -14.07
C PHE A 450 15.97 -4.19 -13.31
N CYS A 451 15.62 -2.95 -13.68
CA CYS A 451 14.44 -2.23 -13.23
C CYS A 451 13.67 -1.71 -14.44
N GLN A 452 12.33 -1.81 -14.42
CA GLN A 452 11.50 -1.22 -15.47
C GLN A 452 11.54 0.31 -15.36
N VAL A 453 11.42 1.02 -16.49
CA VAL A 453 11.27 2.48 -16.53
C VAL A 453 9.97 2.87 -17.24
N PRO A 454 9.41 4.07 -16.96
CA PRO A 454 8.18 4.53 -17.57
C PRO A 454 8.32 4.74 -19.08
N TYR A 455 7.21 4.58 -19.78
CA TYR A 455 6.99 5.19 -21.09
C TYR A 455 6.56 6.65 -20.95
N ALA A 456 6.49 7.37 -22.08
CA ALA A 456 6.02 8.75 -22.08
C ALA A 456 4.58 8.86 -21.54
N GLU A 457 3.72 7.87 -21.80
CA GLU A 457 2.33 7.83 -21.36
C GLU A 457 2.17 7.53 -19.86
N ASP A 458 3.19 6.94 -19.22
CA ASP A 458 3.19 6.64 -17.78
C ASP A 458 3.50 7.89 -16.94
N VAL A 459 4.13 8.91 -17.52
CA VAL A 459 4.55 10.12 -16.83
C VAL A 459 3.41 11.14 -16.76
N ARG A 460 2.91 11.38 -15.54
CA ARG A 460 1.95 12.45 -15.28
C ARG A 460 2.66 13.74 -14.91
N GLN A 461 2.47 14.79 -15.72
CA GLN A 461 3.03 16.11 -15.46
C GLN A 461 2.06 16.93 -14.63
N PHE A 462 2.34 17.02 -13.33
CA PHE A 462 1.63 17.91 -12.42
C PHE A 462 2.45 19.17 -12.18
N TYR A 463 1.79 20.32 -12.30
CA TYR A 463 2.41 21.61 -12.04
C TYR A 463 2.10 22.05 -10.61
N PHE A 464 3.15 22.17 -9.80
CA PHE A 464 3.06 22.66 -8.43
C PHE A 464 3.73 24.03 -8.33
N LYS A 465 3.18 24.89 -7.46
CA LYS A 465 3.86 26.16 -7.12
C LYS A 465 5.16 25.85 -6.39
N SER A 466 6.19 26.66 -6.65
CA SER A 466 7.46 26.59 -5.91
C SER A 466 7.22 26.81 -4.42
N LEU A 467 7.89 26.03 -3.57
CA LEU A 467 7.84 26.17 -2.11
C LEU A 467 8.91 27.11 -1.56
N ASP A 468 9.93 27.41 -2.36
CA ASP A 468 11.10 28.24 -2.05
C ASP A 468 10.96 29.70 -2.51
N LYS A 469 10.03 29.96 -3.45
CA LYS A 469 9.79 31.29 -4.01
C LYS A 469 8.32 31.46 -4.38
N ILE A 470 7.84 32.68 -4.26
CA ILE A 470 6.47 33.04 -4.64
C ILE A 470 6.56 33.96 -5.83
N THR A 471 5.95 33.54 -6.93
CA THR A 471 5.84 34.37 -8.14
C THR A 471 4.46 34.99 -8.14
N MET A 472 4.40 36.32 -7.99
CA MET A 472 3.16 37.08 -8.11
C MET A 472 2.72 37.14 -9.58
N LYS A 473 1.42 37.42 -9.83
CA LYS A 473 0.89 37.57 -11.20
C LYS A 473 1.62 38.64 -12.02
N SER A 474 2.22 39.63 -11.35
CA SER A 474 3.06 40.69 -11.94
C SER A 474 4.47 40.23 -12.38
N GLY A 475 4.82 38.96 -12.17
CA GLY A 475 6.16 38.42 -12.46
C GLY A 475 7.21 38.74 -11.39
N LYS A 476 6.86 39.49 -10.33
CA LYS A 476 7.76 39.74 -9.19
C LYS A 476 7.95 38.46 -8.39
N VAL A 477 9.22 38.07 -8.19
CA VAL A 477 9.62 36.90 -7.42
C VAL A 477 9.96 37.34 -5.99
N ILE A 478 9.25 36.79 -5.02
CA ILE A 478 9.51 36.98 -3.59
C ILE A 478 10.19 35.72 -3.05
N THR A 479 11.32 35.91 -2.38
CA THR A 479 12.13 34.83 -1.80
C THR A 479 12.26 34.94 -0.29
N GLU A 480 11.85 36.06 0.30
CA GLU A 480 11.97 36.37 1.73
C GLU A 480 10.71 37.11 2.22
N ASP A 481 10.47 37.12 3.53
CA ASP A 481 9.42 37.90 4.21
C ASP A 481 7.97 37.67 3.72
N HIS A 482 7.61 36.43 3.44
CA HIS A 482 6.23 36.04 3.13
C HIS A 482 5.70 35.01 4.13
N PRO A 483 4.41 35.06 4.55
CA PRO A 483 3.84 34.10 5.51
C PRO A 483 3.94 32.62 5.13
N LEU A 484 4.04 32.33 3.83
CA LEU A 484 4.20 30.98 3.28
C LEU A 484 5.67 30.56 3.09
N LEU A 485 6.63 31.43 3.37
CA LEU A 485 8.06 31.14 3.29
C LEU A 485 8.66 31.06 4.70
N PRO A 486 9.56 30.11 4.98
CA PRO A 486 10.12 29.93 6.32
C PRO A 486 11.09 31.07 6.67
N THR A 487 10.94 31.63 7.87
CA THR A 487 11.86 32.63 8.40
C THR A 487 13.23 32.01 8.75
N PRO A 488 14.30 32.81 8.90
CA PRO A 488 15.61 32.29 9.32
C PRO A 488 15.56 31.53 10.64
N GLU A 489 14.77 32.00 11.61
CA GLU A 489 14.55 31.33 12.89
C GLU A 489 13.88 29.96 12.71
N MET A 490 12.88 29.88 11.83
CA MET A 490 12.22 28.61 11.51
C MET A 490 13.19 27.59 10.89
N LYS A 491 14.04 28.04 9.96
CA LYS A 491 15.06 27.20 9.33
C LYS A 491 16.08 26.70 10.36
N GLN A 492 16.55 27.57 11.25
CA GLN A 492 17.50 27.19 12.29
C GLN A 492 16.88 26.21 13.30
N SER A 493 15.64 26.47 13.74
CA SER A 493 14.92 25.58 14.65
C SER A 493 14.70 24.19 14.04
N MET A 494 14.33 24.12 12.76
CA MET A 494 14.22 22.86 12.02
C MET A 494 15.57 22.13 11.88
N ALA A 495 16.66 22.86 11.59
CA ALA A 495 17.99 22.26 11.50
C ALA A 495 18.44 21.63 12.83
N THR A 496 18.18 22.31 13.95
CA THR A 496 18.41 21.77 15.30
C THR A 496 17.57 20.53 15.54
N TYR A 497 16.29 20.54 15.15
CA TYR A 497 15.40 19.39 15.28
C TYR A 497 15.91 18.17 14.50
N ILE A 498 16.30 18.36 13.22
CA ILE A 498 16.87 17.29 12.38
C ILE A 498 18.10 16.68 13.05
N LYS A 499 19.02 17.53 13.55
CA LYS A 499 20.23 17.07 14.23
C LYS A 499 19.92 16.28 15.52
N ASN A 500 18.95 16.74 16.30
CA ASN A 500 18.59 16.08 17.55
C ASN A 500 17.79 14.79 17.36
N MET A 501 17.22 14.58 16.17
CA MET A 501 16.41 13.43 15.78
C MET A 501 17.20 12.39 14.97
N ASP A 502 18.51 12.58 14.83
CA ASP A 502 19.40 11.65 14.15
C ASP A 502 19.46 10.31 14.90
N LEU A 503 19.04 9.24 14.23
CA LEU A 503 19.04 7.88 14.78
C LEU A 503 20.45 7.41 15.11
N THR A 504 21.46 7.91 14.40
CA THR A 504 22.88 7.53 14.61
C THR A 504 23.53 8.23 15.82
N SER A 505 22.78 9.09 16.52
CA SER A 505 23.30 9.88 17.65
C SER A 505 23.08 9.25 19.03
N VAL A 506 22.37 8.13 19.10
CA VAL A 506 21.97 7.48 20.37
C VAL A 506 23.05 6.48 20.79
N ASP A 507 23.39 5.55 19.91
CA ASP A 507 24.46 4.58 20.07
C ASP A 507 25.05 4.21 18.69
N ASP A 508 26.06 3.34 18.68
CA ASP A 508 26.67 2.84 17.44
C ASP A 508 25.81 1.77 16.73
N HIS A 509 24.57 1.52 17.18
CA HIS A 509 23.69 0.53 16.56
C HIS A 509 22.82 1.15 15.47
N ASP A 510 22.65 0.43 14.37
CA ASP A 510 21.67 0.79 13.35
C ASP A 510 20.25 0.43 13.84
N HIS A 511 19.52 1.43 14.33
CA HIS A 511 18.15 1.27 14.79
C HIS A 511 17.13 0.99 13.67
N TYR A 512 17.52 1.10 12.39
CA TYR A 512 16.64 0.79 11.26
C TYR A 512 17.34 -0.04 10.18
N VAL A 513 17.38 -1.35 10.42
CA VAL A 513 17.82 -2.33 9.41
C VAL A 513 16.61 -2.84 8.63
N PRO A 514 16.47 -2.56 7.32
CA PRO A 514 15.33 -3.01 6.53
C PRO A 514 15.19 -4.54 6.46
N GLU A 515 16.31 -5.26 6.49
CA GLU A 515 16.34 -6.73 6.44
C GLU A 515 15.73 -7.38 7.70
N ASP A 516 15.85 -6.70 8.84
CA ASP A 516 15.26 -7.11 10.12
C ASP A 516 13.88 -6.49 10.38
N SER A 517 13.34 -5.74 9.40
CA SER A 517 12.05 -5.08 9.48
C SER A 517 10.93 -5.91 8.84
N PHE A 518 10.36 -6.81 9.63
CA PHE A 518 9.30 -7.72 9.18
C PHE A 518 7.93 -7.04 9.08
N ASN A 519 7.09 -7.51 8.17
CA ASN A 519 5.71 -7.03 8.04
C ASN A 519 4.83 -7.55 9.19
N PRO A 520 4.29 -6.68 10.07
CA PRO A 520 3.52 -7.11 11.24
C PRO A 520 2.20 -7.77 10.89
N LEU A 521 1.61 -7.46 9.73
CA LEU A 521 0.39 -8.10 9.26
C LEU A 521 0.61 -9.60 9.03
N ILE A 522 1.69 -9.94 8.34
CA ILE A 522 2.00 -11.33 7.98
C ILE A 522 2.28 -12.14 9.23
N TRP A 523 3.12 -11.60 10.13
CA TRP A 523 3.41 -12.24 11.40
C TRP A 523 2.13 -12.44 12.21
N ARG A 524 1.31 -11.40 12.40
CA ARG A 524 0.08 -11.48 13.21
C ARG A 524 -0.93 -12.46 12.63
N THR A 525 -1.12 -12.48 11.31
CA THR A 525 -2.02 -13.44 10.64
C THR A 525 -1.54 -14.87 10.81
N ASN A 526 -0.25 -15.14 10.57
CA ASN A 526 0.30 -16.49 10.70
C ASN A 526 0.26 -17.00 12.15
N THR A 527 0.62 -16.14 13.12
CA THR A 527 0.52 -16.47 14.55
C THR A 527 -0.93 -16.73 14.95
N ALA A 528 -1.89 -15.92 14.49
CA ALA A 528 -3.30 -16.13 14.77
C ALA A 528 -3.82 -17.48 14.21
N ILE A 529 -3.37 -17.86 13.01
CA ILE A 529 -3.71 -19.16 12.41
C ILE A 529 -3.12 -20.30 13.26
N LYS A 530 -1.83 -20.23 13.63
CA LYS A 530 -1.17 -21.25 14.46
C LYS A 530 -1.88 -21.40 15.82
N THR A 531 -2.18 -20.30 16.51
CA THR A 531 -2.83 -20.35 17.84
C THR A 531 -4.27 -20.85 17.77
N ARG A 532 -5.08 -20.38 16.80
CA ARG A 532 -6.46 -20.83 16.62
C ARG A 532 -6.56 -22.29 16.14
N ALA A 533 -5.56 -22.79 15.41
CA ALA A 533 -5.52 -24.20 14.98
C ALA A 533 -5.40 -25.16 16.18
N LEU A 534 -4.63 -24.76 17.20
CA LEU A 534 -4.45 -25.51 18.45
C LEU A 534 -5.63 -25.30 19.40
N ASN A 535 -6.09 -24.06 19.55
CA ASN A 535 -7.22 -23.70 20.41
C ASN A 535 -8.17 -22.76 19.68
N GLU A 536 -9.31 -23.29 19.26
CA GLU A 536 -10.31 -22.55 18.51
C GLU A 536 -10.83 -21.31 19.25
N ALA A 537 -10.79 -21.27 20.58
CA ALA A 537 -11.23 -20.14 21.39
C ALA A 537 -10.13 -19.08 21.67
N ALA A 538 -8.87 -19.33 21.27
CA ALA A 538 -7.74 -18.46 21.59
C ALA A 538 -7.90 -17.02 21.05
N PRO A 539 -7.67 -15.95 21.82
CA PRO A 539 -7.80 -14.58 21.31
C PRO A 539 -6.83 -14.30 20.15
N ILE A 540 -7.11 -13.25 19.37
CA ILE A 540 -6.19 -12.79 18.33
C ILE A 540 -4.90 -12.29 19.01
N PRO A 541 -3.71 -12.75 18.61
CA PRO A 541 -2.46 -12.34 19.22
C PRO A 541 -2.20 -10.83 19.05
N GLU A 542 -1.60 -10.24 20.08
CA GLU A 542 -1.01 -8.90 20.00
C GLU A 542 0.24 -8.90 19.12
N VAL A 543 0.61 -7.74 18.58
CA VAL A 543 1.79 -7.60 17.72
C VAL A 543 3.05 -7.76 18.56
N HIS A 544 4.01 -8.56 18.08
CA HIS A 544 5.28 -8.80 18.77
C HIS A 544 6.00 -7.47 19.12
N PRO A 545 6.55 -7.30 20.33
CA PRO A 545 7.23 -6.05 20.73
C PRO A 545 8.34 -5.62 19.76
N LYS A 546 9.14 -6.55 19.24
CA LYS A 546 10.19 -6.28 18.22
C LYS A 546 9.63 -5.65 16.92
N LEU A 547 8.39 -5.97 16.53
CA LEU A 547 7.75 -5.35 15.37
C LEU A 547 7.20 -3.95 15.67
N LEU A 548 6.88 -3.70 16.94
CA LEU A 548 6.43 -2.39 17.39
C LEU A 548 7.59 -1.40 17.49
N GLN A 549 8.79 -1.87 17.85
CA GLN A 549 10.00 -1.05 17.92
C GLN A 549 10.24 -0.26 16.64
N ASN A 550 10.09 -0.89 15.46
CA ASN A 550 10.31 -0.24 14.16
C ASN A 550 9.21 0.78 13.79
N ARG A 551 8.13 0.85 14.58
CA ARG A 551 7.01 1.80 14.38
C ARG A 551 6.95 2.88 15.45
N THR A 552 7.72 2.73 16.52
CA THR A 552 7.77 3.65 17.65
C THR A 552 9.04 4.47 17.58
N MET A 553 8.92 5.75 17.88
CA MET A 553 10.09 6.60 18.05
C MET A 553 10.91 6.16 19.29
N LEU A 554 12.23 6.31 19.23
CA LEU A 554 13.10 6.04 20.37
C LEU A 554 12.78 7.02 21.51
N LYS A 555 12.50 6.49 22.70
CA LYS A 555 12.11 7.28 23.88
C LYS A 555 13.15 8.34 24.25
N GLU A 556 14.42 8.05 24.03
CA GLU A 556 15.52 8.99 24.30
C GLU A 556 15.47 10.20 23.36
N LEU A 557 15.18 9.99 22.07
CA LEU A 557 15.01 11.08 21.10
C LEU A 557 13.75 11.87 21.38
N GLU A 558 12.68 11.21 21.84
CA GLU A 558 11.40 11.86 22.17
C GLU A 558 11.57 12.79 23.37
N THR A 559 12.19 12.29 24.44
CA THR A 559 12.44 13.08 25.66
C THR A 559 13.41 14.24 25.40
N ARG A 560 14.49 14.02 24.63
CA ARG A 560 15.47 15.05 24.25
C ARG A 560 14.83 16.21 23.47
N ASN A 561 13.82 15.93 22.65
CA ASN A 561 13.21 16.94 21.77
C ASN A 561 11.86 17.47 22.26
N ALA A 562 11.33 16.98 23.39
CA ALA A 562 9.99 17.31 23.85
C ALA A 562 9.76 18.82 24.02
N ASP A 563 10.74 19.55 24.55
CA ASP A 563 10.62 21.00 24.75
C ASP A 563 10.87 21.78 23.45
N HIS A 564 11.85 21.38 22.65
CA HIS A 564 12.11 21.97 21.33
C HIS A 564 10.91 21.86 20.38
N VAL A 565 10.19 20.74 20.40
CA VAL A 565 8.97 20.54 19.61
C VAL A 565 7.86 21.51 20.04
N LYS A 566 7.72 21.81 21.35
CA LYS A 566 6.74 22.80 21.83
C LYS A 566 7.10 24.20 21.33
N GLU A 567 8.39 24.55 21.34
CA GLU A 567 8.89 25.81 20.78
C GLU A 567 8.67 25.90 19.26
N MET A 568 8.86 24.79 18.53
CA MET A 568 8.56 24.74 17.10
C MET A 568 7.07 24.91 16.81
N ILE A 569 6.18 24.28 17.59
CA ILE A 569 4.72 24.40 17.41
C ILE A 569 4.29 25.87 17.57
N SER A 570 4.82 26.57 18.56
CA SER A 570 4.52 27.99 18.76
C SER A 570 5.15 28.86 17.67
N LEU A 571 6.41 28.63 17.30
CA LEU A 571 7.12 29.37 16.24
C LEU A 571 6.44 29.22 14.88
N PHE A 572 6.00 28.01 14.52
CA PHE A 572 5.34 27.70 13.25
C PHE A 572 3.84 28.01 13.24
N ASN A 573 3.26 28.42 14.38
CA ASN A 573 1.84 28.71 14.52
C ASN A 573 0.93 27.58 14.00
N VAL A 574 1.29 26.32 14.32
CA VAL A 574 0.55 25.14 13.86
C VAL A 574 -0.78 25.05 14.59
N LYS A 575 -1.90 25.05 13.84
CA LYS A 575 -3.25 24.93 14.38
C LYS A 575 -3.89 23.63 13.92
N LYS A 576 -4.57 22.94 14.83
CA LYS A 576 -5.36 21.75 14.50
C LYS A 576 -6.65 22.21 13.81
N VAL A 577 -6.86 21.77 12.57
CA VAL A 577 -8.13 21.94 11.87
C VAL A 577 -9.06 20.80 12.27
N GLU A 578 -10.21 21.12 12.88
CA GLU A 578 -11.24 20.13 13.17
C GLU A 578 -12.00 19.80 11.88
N LYS A 579 -11.70 18.66 11.27
CA LYS A 579 -12.55 18.14 10.18
C LYS A 579 -13.92 17.82 10.77
N GLN A 580 -14.99 18.43 10.25
CA GLN A 580 -16.34 17.99 10.55
C GLN A 580 -16.47 16.52 10.15
N SER A 581 -16.57 15.62 11.14
CA SER A 581 -16.79 14.21 10.86
C SER A 581 -18.13 14.08 10.16
N LEU A 582 -18.14 13.62 8.90
CA LEU A 582 -19.34 13.08 8.27
C LEU A 582 -19.95 12.08 9.26
N SER A 583 -21.16 12.36 9.74
CA SER A 583 -21.77 11.52 10.77
C SER A 583 -21.90 10.11 10.22
N LYS A 584 -21.22 9.15 10.86
CA LYS A 584 -21.42 7.73 10.58
C LYS A 584 -22.89 7.44 10.89
N ARG A 585 -23.72 7.32 9.86
CA ARG A 585 -25.10 6.83 9.97
C ARG A 585 -25.01 5.36 10.39
N GLY A 586 -25.02 5.13 11.69
CA GLY A 586 -24.90 3.79 12.29
C GLY A 586 -26.06 2.89 11.85
N ARG A 587 -25.73 1.79 11.18
CA ARG A 587 -26.56 0.57 11.24
C ARG A 587 -26.12 -0.23 12.46
N GLY A 588 -27.11 -0.70 13.21
CA GLY A 588 -27.03 -1.02 14.64
C GLY A 588 -26.13 -2.18 15.07
N ALA A 589 -25.62 -2.01 16.28
CA ALA A 589 -25.28 -2.96 17.35
C ALA A 589 -24.99 -4.43 17.01
N ALA A 590 -23.72 -4.84 17.12
CA ALA A 590 -23.22 -5.74 18.18
C ALA A 590 -21.72 -6.00 17.97
N GLY A 591 -20.91 -5.71 18.99
CA GLY A 591 -19.49 -6.04 19.03
C GLY A 591 -18.59 -4.81 19.16
N LYS A 592 -17.95 -4.68 20.33
CA LYS A 592 -16.74 -3.86 20.51
C LYS A 592 -15.63 -4.46 19.64
N GLY A 593 -15.61 -4.10 18.37
CA GLY A 593 -14.46 -4.23 17.49
C GLY A 593 -14.03 -2.83 17.11
N GLU A 594 -12.83 -2.43 17.52
CA GLU A 594 -12.18 -1.24 16.97
C GLU A 594 -12.07 -1.43 15.46
N SER A 595 -12.94 -0.73 14.73
CA SER A 595 -12.86 -0.69 13.28
C SER A 595 -11.69 0.21 12.91
N ILE A 596 -10.70 -0.43 12.29
CA ILE A 596 -9.55 0.19 11.63
C ILE A 596 -10.04 1.39 10.84
N ALA A 597 -9.49 2.57 11.14
CA ALA A 597 -9.77 3.78 10.39
C ALA A 597 -9.43 3.53 8.91
N ASP A 598 -10.48 3.50 8.09
CA ASP A 598 -10.38 3.47 6.63
C ASP A 598 -9.49 4.64 6.18
N THR A 599 -8.27 4.32 5.75
CA THR A 599 -7.30 5.29 5.19
C THR A 599 -7.58 5.53 3.70
N SER A 600 -8.84 5.38 3.28
CA SER A 600 -9.28 5.36 1.88
C SER A 600 -10.01 6.65 1.45
N GLN A 601 -10.02 7.69 2.29
CA GLN A 601 -10.49 9.03 1.91
C GLN A 601 -9.37 10.06 2.01
N MET A 602 -8.27 9.83 1.29
CA MET A 602 -7.53 10.95 0.74
C MET A 602 -8.24 11.31 -0.56
N THR A 603 -8.66 12.58 -0.69
CA THR A 603 -9.05 13.14 -1.99
C THR A 603 -7.98 12.77 -3.00
N SER A 604 -8.41 12.25 -4.15
CA SER A 604 -7.45 11.86 -5.18
C SER A 604 -6.63 13.10 -5.58
N ILE A 605 -5.36 12.91 -5.91
CA ILE A 605 -4.52 14.01 -6.44
C ILE A 605 -5.21 14.67 -7.64
N ASP A 606 -5.94 13.88 -8.44
CA ASP A 606 -6.73 14.38 -9.57
C ASP A 606 -7.87 15.31 -9.12
N GLU A 607 -8.53 15.08 -7.97
CA GLU A 607 -9.53 16.01 -7.39
C GLU A 607 -8.91 17.28 -6.78
N LEU A 608 -7.71 17.17 -6.20
CA LEU A 608 -6.98 18.32 -5.66
C LEU A 608 -6.41 19.23 -6.76
N VAL A 609 -6.02 18.65 -7.90
CA VAL A 609 -5.49 19.38 -9.07
C VAL A 609 -6.60 19.89 -9.98
N ALA A 610 -7.76 19.22 -10.04
CA ALA A 610 -8.93 19.66 -10.81
C ALA A 610 -9.72 20.83 -10.16
N GLY A 611 -9.19 21.42 -9.09
CA GLY A 611 -9.71 22.68 -8.56
C GLY A 611 -9.66 23.77 -9.64
N SER A 612 -10.84 24.26 -10.02
CA SER A 612 -11.12 25.49 -10.79
C SER A 612 -11.24 25.47 -12.32
N ASP A 613 -11.71 24.38 -12.97
CA ASP A 613 -12.19 24.55 -14.38
C ASP A 613 -13.23 23.54 -14.93
N SER A 614 -13.85 22.70 -14.09
CA SER A 614 -14.87 21.73 -14.56
C SER A 614 -16.29 22.11 -14.16
N LYS A 615 -16.74 23.32 -14.52
CA LYS A 615 -18.18 23.67 -14.61
C LYS A 615 -18.45 24.60 -15.80
N ARG A 616 -18.08 24.19 -17.01
CA ARG A 616 -18.70 24.68 -18.24
C ARG A 616 -18.99 23.50 -19.17
N ALA A 617 -20.21 23.49 -19.69
CA ALA A 617 -20.80 22.55 -20.65
C ALA A 617 -21.34 21.20 -20.11
N LYS A 618 -22.56 21.23 -19.57
CA LYS A 618 -23.77 20.80 -20.32
C LYS A 618 -25.03 21.06 -19.50
N THR A 619 -25.76 22.08 -19.95
CA THR A 619 -27.15 22.35 -19.60
C THR A 619 -28.01 21.45 -20.48
N GLU A 620 -28.87 20.62 -19.89
CA GLU A 620 -30.21 20.31 -20.42
C GLU A 620 -31.06 19.73 -19.29
N ASP A 621 -31.90 20.63 -18.80
CA ASP A 621 -33.21 20.53 -18.16
C ASP A 621 -33.87 19.13 -18.01
N LYS A 622 -34.15 18.74 -16.76
CA LYS A 622 -35.47 18.23 -16.32
C LYS A 622 -35.65 18.51 -14.82
N GLY A 623 -36.74 19.21 -14.52
CA GLY A 623 -37.14 19.59 -13.17
C GLY A 623 -37.81 18.49 -12.35
N GLY A 624 -37.83 18.73 -11.03
CA GLY A 624 -38.88 18.37 -10.08
C GLY A 624 -38.92 16.92 -9.58
N ASP A 625 -38.36 16.64 -8.40
CA ASP A 625 -39.19 16.69 -7.19
C ASP A 625 -38.32 16.83 -5.92
N SER A 626 -38.90 17.62 -5.03
CA SER A 626 -38.44 18.12 -3.75
C SER A 626 -38.21 17.03 -2.69
N THR A 627 -36.97 16.93 -2.22
CA THR A 627 -36.71 16.61 -0.81
C THR A 627 -35.64 17.56 -0.28
N SER A 628 -36.14 18.53 0.48
CA SER A 628 -35.43 19.66 1.07
C SER A 628 -34.36 19.22 2.07
N SER A 629 -33.17 18.93 1.56
CA SER A 629 -31.95 19.12 2.34
C SER A 629 -31.64 20.62 2.34
N LYS A 630 -31.88 21.29 3.48
CA LYS A 630 -31.51 22.69 3.68
C LYS A 630 -30.00 22.84 3.60
N THR A 631 -29.46 22.99 2.40
CA THR A 631 -28.26 23.79 2.17
C THR A 631 -28.60 25.17 2.72
N LYS A 632 -27.95 25.62 3.78
CA LYS A 632 -27.98 27.04 4.16
C LYS A 632 -27.32 27.79 3.01
N GLN A 633 -28.11 28.20 2.04
CA GLN A 633 -27.69 29.22 1.10
C GLN A 633 -27.50 30.48 1.94
N LEU A 634 -26.24 30.82 2.23
CA LEU A 634 -25.92 32.09 2.87
C LEU A 634 -26.35 33.17 1.89
N SER A 635 -27.43 33.86 2.23
CA SER A 635 -27.98 34.97 1.45
C SER A 635 -28.00 36.20 2.33
N ILE A 636 -27.56 37.34 1.81
CA ILE A 636 -27.51 38.60 2.56
C ILE A 636 -28.95 39.09 2.78
N GLY A 637 -29.42 39.05 4.03
CA GLY A 637 -30.79 39.39 4.38
C GLY A 637 -30.98 40.88 4.72
N PRO A 638 -32.22 41.42 4.62
CA PRO A 638 -32.53 42.79 5.00
C PRO A 638 -32.63 42.99 6.52
N ALA A 639 -32.18 42.04 7.35
CA ALA A 639 -32.19 42.13 8.81
C ALA A 639 -30.83 42.65 9.35
N ASP A 640 -29.71 42.05 8.91
CA ASP A 640 -28.35 42.50 9.25
C ASP A 640 -27.35 42.24 8.09
N PRO A 641 -27.40 43.06 7.01
CA PRO A 641 -26.63 42.82 5.80
C PRO A 641 -25.12 42.77 6.01
N VAL A 642 -24.59 43.56 6.95
CA VAL A 642 -23.15 43.66 7.21
C VAL A 642 -22.62 42.38 7.83
N LYS A 643 -23.35 41.83 8.81
CA LYS A 643 -22.98 40.58 9.46
C LYS A 643 -23.06 39.39 8.49
N ASP A 644 -24.11 39.35 7.67
CA ASP A 644 -24.29 38.28 6.68
C ASP A 644 -23.21 38.34 5.59
N PHE A 645 -22.82 39.55 5.16
CA PHE A 645 -21.74 39.77 4.20
C PHE A 645 -20.37 39.34 4.72
N LEU A 646 -20.01 39.72 5.96
CA LEU A 646 -18.75 39.28 6.58
C LEU A 646 -18.73 37.77 6.81
N ALA A 647 -19.88 37.15 7.10
CA ALA A 647 -19.99 35.70 7.23
C ALA A 647 -19.78 34.99 5.87
N MET A 648 -20.26 35.56 4.76
CA MET A 648 -20.02 35.03 3.42
C MET A 648 -18.57 35.17 2.96
N LEU A 649 -17.89 36.25 3.34
CA LEU A 649 -16.46 36.44 3.04
C LEU A 649 -15.53 35.49 3.83
N ALA A 650 -16.01 34.96 4.96
CA ALA A 650 -15.24 34.06 5.81
C ALA A 650 -15.46 32.56 5.51
N ASP A 651 -16.27 32.23 4.50
CA ASP A 651 -16.59 30.85 4.12
C ASP A 651 -15.45 30.22 3.30
N GLU A 652 -15.31 28.89 3.38
CA GLU A 652 -14.29 28.12 2.65
C GLU A 652 -14.65 27.95 1.16
N GLN A 653 -15.93 28.12 0.80
CA GLN A 653 -16.35 28.24 -0.58
C GLN A 653 -16.08 29.68 -1.03
N ASP A 654 -15.28 29.89 -2.07
CA ASP A 654 -14.97 31.20 -2.65
C ASP A 654 -16.26 31.89 -3.16
N LEU A 655 -16.96 32.53 -2.23
CA LEU A 655 -18.26 33.18 -2.40
C LEU A 655 -18.12 34.70 -2.48
N VAL A 656 -16.90 35.23 -2.60
CA VAL A 656 -16.61 36.68 -2.57
C VAL A 656 -17.42 37.40 -3.66
N THR A 657 -17.34 36.95 -4.92
CA THR A 657 -18.10 37.53 -6.03
C THR A 657 -19.61 37.49 -5.79
N ALA A 658 -20.11 36.39 -5.21
CA ALA A 658 -21.53 36.25 -4.88
C ALA A 658 -21.97 37.18 -3.73
N ALA A 659 -21.12 37.35 -2.70
CA ALA A 659 -21.36 38.24 -1.58
C ALA A 659 -21.37 39.71 -2.04
N VAL A 660 -20.40 40.10 -2.86
CA VAL A 660 -20.28 41.44 -3.46
C VAL A 660 -21.49 41.76 -4.35
N THR A 661 -21.90 40.80 -5.20
CA THR A 661 -23.08 40.96 -6.07
C THR A 661 -24.37 41.10 -5.25
N GLN A 662 -24.55 40.27 -4.22
CA GLN A 662 -25.73 40.34 -3.35
C GLN A 662 -25.78 41.63 -2.52
N MET A 663 -24.63 42.10 -2.03
CA MET A 663 -24.53 43.37 -1.30
C MET A 663 -24.86 44.56 -2.19
N SER A 664 -24.33 44.57 -3.43
CA SER A 664 -24.67 45.58 -4.43
C SER A 664 -26.18 45.59 -4.72
N ALA A 665 -26.78 44.42 -5.00
CA ALA A 665 -28.22 44.33 -5.27
C ALA A 665 -29.07 44.81 -4.08
N LEU A 666 -28.69 44.46 -2.84
CA LEU A 666 -29.38 44.89 -1.64
C LEU A 666 -29.27 46.41 -1.41
N ILE A 667 -28.11 47.01 -1.68
CA ILE A 667 -27.90 48.47 -1.60
C ILE A 667 -28.81 49.19 -2.61
N LEU A 668 -28.87 48.73 -3.86
CA LEU A 668 -29.72 49.31 -4.89
C LEU A 668 -31.21 49.12 -4.55
N GLN A 669 -31.59 47.94 -4.04
CA GLN A 669 -32.95 47.66 -3.58
C GLN A 669 -33.36 48.59 -2.45
N LEU A 670 -32.56 48.71 -1.38
CA LEU A 670 -32.81 49.61 -0.26
C LEU A 670 -32.94 51.06 -0.74
N MET A 671 -32.13 51.47 -1.72
CA MET A 671 -32.25 52.80 -2.32
C MET A 671 -33.58 52.96 -3.06
N THR A 672 -34.04 51.97 -3.85
CA THR A 672 -35.33 52.04 -4.56
C THR A 672 -36.53 52.05 -3.61
N THR A 673 -36.52 51.29 -2.52
CA THR A 673 -37.65 51.16 -1.58
C THR A 673 -37.65 52.21 -0.47
N SER A 674 -36.58 52.99 -0.31
CA SER A 674 -36.51 54.05 0.71
C SER A 674 -37.56 55.14 0.44
N PHE A 675 -38.42 55.38 1.43
CA PHE A 675 -39.28 56.55 1.49
C PHE A 675 -38.59 57.63 2.35
N GLY A 676 -38.05 58.67 1.69
CA GLY A 676 -37.23 59.68 2.37
C GLY A 676 -35.89 59.12 2.85
N ASP A 677 -35.49 59.52 4.06
CA ASP A 677 -34.19 59.23 4.69
C ASP A 677 -34.13 57.91 5.48
N GLN A 678 -35.24 57.15 5.55
CA GLN A 678 -35.42 55.96 6.40
C GLN A 678 -34.34 54.87 6.25
N HIS A 679 -33.68 54.77 5.09
CA HIS A 679 -32.65 53.75 4.84
C HIS A 679 -31.25 54.31 4.55
N TYR A 680 -31.05 55.64 4.58
CA TYR A 680 -29.78 56.26 4.18
C TYR A 680 -28.61 55.88 5.09
N ASP A 681 -28.78 55.89 6.41
CA ASP A 681 -27.74 55.49 7.37
C ASP A 681 -27.32 54.02 7.20
N ARG A 682 -28.29 53.17 6.87
CA ARG A 682 -28.07 51.74 6.67
C ARG A 682 -27.30 51.47 5.38
N ILE A 683 -27.67 52.14 4.29
CA ILE A 683 -26.97 52.07 3.01
C ILE A 683 -25.54 52.58 3.17
N MET A 684 -25.34 53.67 3.91
CA MET A 684 -24.01 54.24 4.17
C MET A 684 -23.09 53.25 4.91
N THR A 685 -23.62 52.55 5.90
CA THR A 685 -22.88 51.53 6.65
C THR A 685 -22.51 50.33 5.77
N CYS A 686 -23.43 49.89 4.91
CA CYS A 686 -23.18 48.80 3.96
C CYS A 686 -22.11 49.20 2.92
N LEU A 687 -22.16 50.43 2.38
CA LEU A 687 -21.18 50.93 1.42
C LEU A 687 -19.76 51.03 1.97
N LYS A 688 -19.59 51.40 3.25
CA LYS A 688 -18.27 51.45 3.90
C LYS A 688 -17.62 50.07 3.99
N VAL A 689 -18.38 49.09 4.49
CA VAL A 689 -17.90 47.70 4.63
C VAL A 689 -17.68 47.06 3.26
N PHE A 690 -18.57 47.34 2.30
CA PHE A 690 -18.44 46.86 0.94
C PHE A 690 -17.18 47.45 0.25
N ARG A 691 -16.90 48.74 0.41
CA ARG A 691 -15.69 49.39 -0.15
C ARG A 691 -14.41 48.76 0.39
N GLU A 692 -14.33 48.53 1.70
CA GLU A 692 -13.15 47.93 2.33
C GLU A 692 -12.93 46.48 1.90
N ALA A 693 -13.99 45.68 1.82
CA ALA A 693 -13.91 44.30 1.36
C ALA A 693 -13.55 44.21 -0.13
N ALA A 694 -14.18 45.01 -0.98
CA ALA A 694 -13.91 45.06 -2.43
C ALA A 694 -12.45 45.43 -2.74
N ALA A 695 -11.85 46.33 -1.95
CA ALA A 695 -10.45 46.71 -2.11
C ALA A 695 -9.47 45.61 -1.67
N LYS A 696 -9.81 44.78 -0.67
CA LYS A 696 -8.95 43.70 -0.17
C LYS A 696 -9.04 42.43 -1.01
N GLU A 697 -10.22 42.13 -1.55
CA GLU A 697 -10.52 40.88 -2.25
C GLU A 697 -10.46 41.00 -3.79
N ASN A 698 -9.94 42.11 -4.32
CA ASN A 698 -9.82 42.39 -5.76
C ASN A 698 -11.16 42.35 -6.54
N GLU A 699 -12.20 42.93 -5.96
CA GLU A 699 -13.55 43.10 -6.56
C GLU A 699 -13.93 44.59 -6.64
N ALA A 700 -12.92 45.44 -6.89
CA ALA A 700 -13.07 46.90 -6.91
C ALA A 700 -13.95 47.37 -8.08
N GLY A 701 -13.92 46.66 -9.20
CA GLY A 701 -14.80 46.89 -10.35
C GLY A 701 -16.30 46.83 -9.98
N ALA A 702 -16.72 45.80 -9.26
CA ALA A 702 -18.11 45.63 -8.82
C ALA A 702 -18.58 46.74 -7.87
N PHE A 703 -17.71 47.20 -6.96
CA PHE A 703 -18.01 48.35 -6.09
C PHE A 703 -18.18 49.65 -6.90
N ASN A 704 -17.25 49.93 -7.83
CA ASN A 704 -17.29 51.13 -8.66
C ASN A 704 -18.55 51.15 -9.55
N GLN A 705 -18.93 50.01 -10.14
CA GLN A 705 -20.17 49.87 -10.92
C GLN A 705 -21.42 50.15 -10.05
N CYS A 706 -21.47 49.60 -8.83
CA CYS A 706 -22.56 49.88 -7.89
C CYS A 706 -22.65 51.39 -7.56
N LEU A 707 -21.51 52.07 -7.40
CA LEU A 707 -21.45 53.50 -7.09
C LEU A 707 -21.93 54.36 -8.27
N HIS A 708 -21.60 53.96 -9.51
CA HIS A 708 -22.12 54.59 -10.72
C HIS A 708 -23.65 54.44 -10.83
N GLN A 709 -24.19 53.25 -10.59
CA GLN A 709 -25.64 53.00 -10.60
C GLN A 709 -26.38 53.81 -9.52
N LEU A 710 -25.78 53.97 -8.33
CA LEU A 710 -26.32 54.86 -7.30
C LEU A 710 -26.32 56.32 -7.75
N LYS A 711 -25.25 56.80 -8.40
CA LYS A 711 -25.17 58.17 -8.92
C LYS A 711 -26.24 58.45 -9.98
N GLU A 712 -26.50 57.49 -10.88
CA GLU A 712 -27.59 57.60 -11.87
C GLU A 712 -28.97 57.68 -11.21
N MET A 713 -29.24 56.84 -10.21
CA MET A 713 -30.51 56.86 -9.47
C MET A 713 -30.74 58.13 -8.64
N ILE A 714 -29.67 58.74 -8.13
CA ILE A 714 -29.77 59.98 -7.35
C ILE A 714 -29.86 61.20 -8.27
N ASN A 715 -29.27 61.14 -9.47
CA ASN A 715 -29.18 62.23 -10.45
C ASN A 715 -28.85 63.59 -9.79
N PRO A 716 -27.61 63.77 -9.30
CA PRO A 716 -27.21 64.95 -8.52
C PRO A 716 -27.29 66.27 -9.33
N ALA A 717 -27.30 66.19 -10.66
CA ALA A 717 -27.43 67.34 -11.55
C ALA A 717 -28.86 67.92 -11.57
N ASN A 718 -29.88 67.19 -11.11
CA ASN A 718 -31.25 67.66 -11.06
C ASN A 718 -31.56 68.31 -9.69
N PRO A 719 -31.82 69.63 -9.61
CA PRO A 719 -32.10 70.33 -8.36
C PRO A 719 -33.39 69.89 -7.66
N ARG A 720 -34.28 69.16 -8.36
CA ARG A 720 -35.54 68.62 -7.83
C ARG A 720 -35.46 67.13 -7.47
N SER A 721 -34.26 66.53 -7.43
CA SER A 721 -34.12 65.12 -7.03
C SER A 721 -34.48 64.92 -5.55
N ASN A 722 -35.41 64.00 -5.30
CA ASN A 722 -35.87 63.63 -3.95
C ASN A 722 -34.78 62.91 -3.10
N ARG A 723 -33.61 62.64 -3.68
CA ARG A 723 -32.53 61.83 -3.08
C ARG A 723 -31.21 62.58 -2.94
N ARG A 724 -31.23 63.91 -3.10
CA ARG A 724 -30.05 64.77 -3.04
C ARG A 724 -29.38 64.79 -1.66
N GLU A 725 -30.16 64.63 -0.59
CA GLU A 725 -29.64 64.55 0.79
C GLU A 725 -28.67 63.37 0.96
N PHE A 726 -28.95 62.22 0.34
CA PHE A 726 -28.05 61.05 0.37
C PHE A 726 -26.74 61.31 -0.37
N TRP A 727 -26.76 62.05 -1.48
CA TRP A 727 -25.54 62.47 -2.20
C TRP A 727 -24.65 63.39 -1.35
N GLN A 728 -25.27 64.31 -0.60
CA GLN A 728 -24.54 65.17 0.34
C GLN A 728 -23.89 64.36 1.48
N MET A 729 -24.54 63.27 1.94
CA MET A 729 -23.94 62.35 2.91
C MET A 729 -22.73 61.59 2.33
N LEU A 730 -22.80 61.13 1.07
CA LEU A 730 -21.66 60.51 0.37
C LEU A 730 -20.48 61.48 0.22
N GLN A 731 -20.76 62.74 -0.12
CA GLN A 731 -19.75 63.81 -0.19
C GLN A 731 -19.13 64.10 1.19
N LYS A 732 -19.94 64.16 2.25
CA LYS A 732 -19.48 64.41 3.62
C LYS A 732 -18.57 63.30 4.14
N GLU A 733 -18.88 62.05 3.84
CA GLU A 733 -18.09 60.87 4.24
C GLU A 733 -16.96 60.53 3.25
N SER A 734 -16.77 61.32 2.18
CA SER A 734 -15.73 61.13 1.15
C SER A 734 -15.70 59.74 0.50
N LEU A 735 -16.85 59.08 0.38
CA LEU A 735 -16.96 57.76 -0.27
C LEU A 735 -16.97 57.90 -1.79
N SER A 736 -15.81 57.70 -2.40
CA SER A 736 -15.57 57.78 -3.85
C SER A 736 -15.13 56.43 -4.42
N LEU A 737 -14.92 56.40 -5.74
CA LEU A 737 -14.43 55.23 -6.49
C LEU A 737 -13.12 54.71 -5.88
N ILE A 738 -12.93 53.39 -5.92
CA ILE A 738 -11.66 52.73 -5.57
C ILE A 738 -10.67 52.96 -6.72
N THR A 739 -9.47 53.44 -6.38
CA THR A 739 -8.42 53.78 -7.36
C THR A 739 -7.39 52.66 -7.52
N LYS A 740 -6.59 52.70 -8.59
CA LYS A 740 -5.48 51.75 -8.81
C LYS A 740 -4.42 51.72 -7.70
N ASP A 741 -4.34 52.77 -6.88
CA ASP A 741 -3.41 52.83 -5.76
C ASP A 741 -3.97 52.11 -4.51
N GLU A 742 -5.28 51.80 -4.49
CA GLU A 742 -6.00 51.20 -3.37
C GLU A 742 -6.38 49.73 -3.60
N ALA A 743 -6.48 49.26 -4.85
CA ALA A 743 -6.79 47.86 -5.20
C ALA A 743 -6.06 47.42 -6.48
N ASP A 744 -5.59 46.17 -6.52
CA ASP A 744 -4.87 45.56 -7.65
C ASP A 744 -5.85 44.74 -8.52
N ASP A 745 -6.80 45.46 -9.13
CA ASP A 745 -7.88 44.92 -9.97
C ASP A 745 -7.81 45.54 -11.39
N ASP A 746 -7.78 44.67 -12.41
CA ASP A 746 -7.64 45.04 -13.83
C ASP A 746 -8.79 45.94 -14.30
N GLU A 747 -9.99 45.83 -13.69
CA GLU A 747 -11.15 46.65 -14.05
C GLU A 747 -11.01 48.12 -13.60
N VAL A 748 -10.12 48.41 -12.66
CA VAL A 748 -9.91 49.75 -12.09
C VAL A 748 -8.51 50.33 -12.38
N ALA A 749 -7.71 49.65 -13.20
CA ALA A 749 -6.34 50.05 -13.57
C ALA A 749 -6.25 51.46 -14.20
N LEU A 750 -7.35 51.94 -14.81
CA LEU A 750 -7.47 53.25 -15.44
C LEU A 750 -8.05 54.34 -14.50
N VAL A 751 -8.51 53.99 -13.30
CA VAL A 751 -9.15 54.93 -12.36
C VAL A 751 -8.07 55.65 -11.54
N THR A 752 -7.92 56.95 -11.79
CA THR A 752 -6.95 57.80 -11.08
C THR A 752 -7.55 58.47 -9.84
N LYS A 753 -6.69 59.01 -8.98
CA LYS A 753 -7.11 59.83 -7.82
C LYS A 753 -7.92 61.06 -8.24
N ASP A 754 -7.59 61.64 -9.39
CA ASP A 754 -8.34 62.78 -9.93
C ASP A 754 -9.74 62.37 -10.39
N ASP A 755 -9.91 61.15 -10.92
CA ASP A 755 -11.21 60.61 -11.32
C ASP A 755 -12.12 60.36 -10.10
N ALA A 756 -11.57 59.83 -9.01
CA ALA A 756 -12.31 59.63 -7.75
C ALA A 756 -12.76 60.96 -7.12
N ILE A 757 -11.92 62.00 -7.19
CA ILE A 757 -12.26 63.37 -6.72
C ILE A 757 -13.30 64.02 -7.64
N ASN A 758 -13.16 63.88 -8.96
CA ASN A 758 -14.09 64.45 -9.93
C ASN A 758 -15.46 63.73 -9.89
N PHE A 759 -15.49 62.44 -9.53
CA PHE A 759 -16.72 61.67 -9.39
C PHE A 759 -17.69 62.27 -8.37
N LEU A 760 -17.20 62.89 -7.30
CA LEU A 760 -18.03 63.48 -6.24
C LEU A 760 -18.57 64.89 -6.57
N LYS A 761 -18.21 65.49 -7.72
CA LYS A 761 -18.68 66.84 -8.11
C LYS A 761 -20.08 66.81 -8.75
N ASP A 762 -20.90 67.82 -8.46
CA ASP A 762 -22.31 67.95 -8.88
C ASP A 762 -22.49 68.36 -10.36
N THR A 763 -21.42 68.56 -11.14
CA THR A 763 -21.51 69.18 -12.48
C THR A 763 -20.95 68.26 -13.57
N GLN A 764 -21.73 68.05 -14.64
CA GLN A 764 -21.21 67.56 -15.91
C GLN A 764 -20.34 68.64 -16.56
N GLN A 765 -19.06 68.35 -16.79
CA GLN A 765 -18.29 68.98 -17.86
C GLN A 765 -18.15 67.96 -18.97
N GLU A 766 -18.76 68.26 -20.12
CA GLU A 766 -18.51 67.57 -21.39
C GLU A 766 -17.01 67.60 -21.69
N THR A 767 -16.41 66.42 -21.89
CA THR A 767 -15.15 66.31 -22.66
C THR A 767 -15.43 65.46 -23.89
N GLN A 768 -15.60 66.19 -24.99
CA GLN A 768 -15.63 65.83 -26.41
C GLN A 768 -15.52 64.35 -26.82
N ALA A 769 -16.61 63.85 -27.40
CA ALA A 769 -16.60 62.76 -28.36
C ALA A 769 -15.80 63.15 -29.63
N SER A 770 -14.87 62.30 -30.03
CA SER A 770 -14.26 62.34 -31.37
C SER A 770 -15.05 61.43 -32.32
N LYS A 771 -15.36 62.01 -33.47
CA LYS A 771 -16.24 61.55 -34.54
C LYS A 771 -15.69 60.33 -35.30
N ILE A 772 -16.59 59.44 -35.72
CA ILE A 772 -16.58 58.86 -37.08
C ILE A 772 -18.02 58.95 -37.62
N GLN A 773 -18.15 59.54 -38.82
CA GLN A 773 -19.40 59.78 -39.55
C GLN A 773 -19.92 58.51 -40.27
N PRO A 774 -21.21 58.49 -40.65
CA PRO A 774 -21.80 57.46 -41.49
C PRO A 774 -21.55 57.75 -42.98
N ASP A 775 -21.46 56.72 -43.81
CA ASP A 775 -21.60 56.88 -45.26
C ASP A 775 -22.54 55.82 -45.85
N GLN A 776 -23.44 56.28 -46.71
CA GLN A 776 -24.36 55.48 -47.52
C GLN A 776 -24.07 55.76 -48.99
N SER A 777 -23.83 54.72 -49.78
CA SER A 777 -24.46 54.49 -51.11
C SER A 777 -23.94 53.15 -51.67
N GLU A 778 -24.85 52.20 -51.90
CA GLU A 778 -25.18 51.65 -53.23
C GLU A 778 -23.97 51.05 -53.99
N ASP A 779 -23.87 49.73 -54.10
CA ASP A 779 -24.48 48.98 -55.20
C ASP A 779 -24.24 47.46 -55.09
N LYS A 780 -25.08 46.70 -55.81
CA LYS A 780 -25.04 45.25 -56.00
C LYS A 780 -23.77 44.81 -56.76
N ASP A 781 -23.19 43.65 -56.42
CA ASP A 781 -23.16 42.51 -57.34
C ASP A 781 -22.47 41.25 -56.78
N LYS A 782 -22.85 40.14 -57.40
CA LYS A 782 -22.57 38.74 -57.09
C LYS A 782 -21.08 38.39 -57.15
N MET A 783 -20.58 37.65 -56.15
CA MET A 783 -19.33 36.89 -56.28
C MET A 783 -19.52 35.67 -57.18
N SER A 784 -18.75 35.58 -58.27
CA SER A 784 -18.66 34.40 -59.13
C SER A 784 -17.55 33.44 -58.68
N THR A 785 -17.79 32.17 -58.96
CA THR A 785 -17.09 30.94 -58.58
C THR A 785 -15.64 30.76 -59.09
N GLU A 786 -14.96 31.81 -59.56
CA GLU A 786 -13.59 31.72 -60.10
C GLU A 786 -12.49 32.10 -59.11
N ASP A 787 -12.80 32.80 -58.01
CA ASP A 787 -11.81 33.12 -56.96
C ASP A 787 -11.59 31.99 -55.93
N LEU A 788 -12.41 30.94 -55.97
CA LEU A 788 -12.30 29.75 -55.11
C LEU A 788 -11.33 28.69 -55.65
N LEU A 789 -10.79 28.87 -56.86
CA LEU A 789 -9.90 27.92 -57.53
C LEU A 789 -8.44 28.37 -57.62
N ALA A 790 -8.07 29.50 -57.00
CA ALA A 790 -6.70 30.02 -56.96
C ALA A 790 -6.01 29.86 -55.58
N MET A 791 -6.59 29.10 -54.65
CA MET A 791 -5.98 28.77 -53.34
C MET A 791 -5.70 27.27 -53.14
N MET A 792 -5.70 26.50 -54.23
CA MET A 792 -5.14 25.15 -54.27
C MET A 792 -4.17 25.07 -55.46
N ASP A 793 -2.93 25.45 -55.22
CA ASP A 793 -1.72 24.90 -55.85
C ASP A 793 -0.55 24.98 -54.87
#